data_AF-A0AA96GAS7-F1
#
_entry.id   AF-A0AA96GAS7-F1
#
_cell.length_a   1.000
_cell.length_b   1.000
_cell.length_c   1.000
_cell.angle_alpha   90.00
_cell.angle_beta   90.00
_cell.angle_gamma   90.00
#
_symmetry.space_group_name_H-M   'P 1'
#
loop_
_entity.id
_entity.type
_entity.pdbx_description
1 polymer ?
#
loop_
_entity_poly.entity_id
_entity_poly.type
_entity_poly.pdbx_seq_one_letter_code
_entity_poly.pdbx_strand_id
1 'polypeptide(L)'
;MTKKPGYQDPAGLEGDYAAVPSQPPFIFRNVNVRIFPIKANMARLGFFVHQYLNNDIPPAIAHFRPALPYVYLLTLHYGSLEPGTIEARNIGWISQNEVVFSIPLEWWRDDGSGRVVFHDWACVNPFIFVDDDTSLTTGREVYGWPKVKAEFLEEAPRWAVDPRSPTRLLNLKTKLFPKLFAGVREEERELLQIHRDPPLSFSQIPLDPWNPWFPLTALQTAAAGWMDVMGNALDIIAGLPIRGYRAGRDPSTLLRMLCKAGRRASHILPNLCRQGPRDLNTDQSAKEAEPPELKLTMMTLKQFYNPEKPFDACYQAIVGSDIALDSVNRMGLLGDENQLRGDPSGGFTIRIYHYDAQPIVDKLGLQALRVEKGGQAGVSVSIFKPTFPFWADTDLYYGRGQVICSRPTLDNKGKIKCPQRDLDDDRMIFASWERPKTQSDPTTKSAPKIIKAKKDKDPPIPYNTVRGGATQPIAGPFEFPDVTVQVYGLEANDDNRLKEFLDRYLNDTLGLIPDGWKMKFEPWGSFVYLMVSIYGDELGKMYSDSTNIGSWVEKEVSVCVPVNWYKNGEKVNWGIIRPFLFGNTGRAVISDREINGRPTVMANINSFSDVWLNPSGPDAKRELLRLDTEIYPGRFLAQRAENRTLIEIIEGPNQDERSNGNIRAPSTDTGGDQPVASEILNKPQTINFVHLKQHRDAHEVKDLCYQALVNSKRNITQIHTLTPIKNPINIRIHRYPGRPIAELLGLKGGRKDSTGENAVEIFQAKDPFWMRVSVEEPLGEIVCYRLNNQPWVVFEEAVPYMNEKQRKTKKAHRKRPKKG
;
A
#
# COMPACT_ATOMS: atom_id res chain seq x y z
N MET A 1 -16.15 27.08 -4.46
CA MET A 1 -15.70 25.78 -3.93
C MET A 1 -14.19 25.84 -3.69
N THR A 2 -13.69 25.53 -2.50
CA THR A 2 -12.26 25.43 -2.22
C THR A 2 -11.72 24.09 -2.75
N LYS A 3 -10.79 24.14 -3.71
CA LYS A 3 -10.12 22.98 -4.33
C LYS A 3 -9.38 22.16 -3.26
N LYS A 4 -9.45 20.83 -3.33
CA LYS A 4 -8.62 19.97 -2.47
C LYS A 4 -7.13 20.20 -2.78
N PRO A 5 -6.22 19.97 -1.81
CA PRO A 5 -4.81 20.09 -2.06
C PRO A 5 -4.30 18.95 -2.93
N GLY A 6 -3.38 19.26 -3.83
CA GLY A 6 -2.70 18.28 -4.66
C GLY A 6 -1.66 17.46 -3.89
N TYR A 7 -1.41 16.24 -4.38
CA TYR A 7 -0.29 15.40 -3.94
C TYR A 7 1.06 16.06 -4.27
N GLN A 8 2.04 15.95 -3.37
CA GLN A 8 3.37 16.55 -3.56
C GLN A 8 4.38 15.44 -3.82
N ASP A 9 4.73 15.23 -5.08
CA ASP A 9 5.74 14.23 -5.46
C ASP A 9 7.16 14.82 -5.28
N PRO A 10 8.07 14.16 -4.51
CA PRO A 10 9.46 14.58 -4.42
C PRO A 10 10.19 14.59 -5.78
N ALA A 11 9.74 13.82 -6.77
CA ALA A 11 10.28 13.88 -8.13
C ALA A 11 9.80 15.12 -8.93
N GLY A 12 8.95 15.98 -8.36
CA GLY A 12 8.44 17.19 -9.01
C GLY A 12 7.47 16.90 -10.15
N LEU A 13 6.89 15.71 -10.18
CA LEU A 13 5.91 15.32 -11.18
C LEU A 13 4.55 15.89 -10.78
N GLU A 14 3.98 16.74 -11.63
CA GLU A 14 2.66 17.35 -11.39
C GLU A 14 1.53 16.53 -12.04
N GLY A 15 0.33 16.63 -11.48
CA GLY A 15 -0.90 16.11 -12.11
C GLY A 15 -0.93 14.58 -12.24
N ASP A 16 -1.24 14.10 -13.45
CA ASP A 16 -1.36 12.67 -13.79
C ASP A 16 -0.03 11.90 -13.78
N TYR A 17 1.07 12.61 -13.58
CA TYR A 17 2.43 12.08 -13.62
C TYR A 17 3.04 11.86 -12.22
N ALA A 18 2.36 12.29 -11.14
CA ALA A 18 2.83 12.21 -9.75
C ALA A 18 2.76 10.79 -9.17
N ALA A 19 3.91 10.11 -8.97
CA ALA A 19 4.20 8.84 -8.26
C ALA A 19 3.24 7.63 -8.37
N VAL A 20 2.08 7.76 -8.98
CA VAL A 20 1.17 6.70 -9.35
C VAL A 20 1.13 6.74 -10.88
N PRO A 21 1.69 5.73 -11.56
CA PRO A 21 1.83 5.74 -13.02
C PRO A 21 0.50 5.74 -13.78
N SER A 22 -0.63 5.67 -13.08
CA SER A 22 -1.95 5.55 -13.68
C SER A 22 -3.04 6.10 -12.74
N GLN A 23 -3.88 7.02 -13.22
CA GLN A 23 -5.11 7.41 -12.50
C GLN A 23 -6.30 6.59 -13.01
N PRO A 24 -7.22 6.16 -12.13
CA PRO A 24 -8.48 5.58 -12.56
C PRO A 24 -9.29 6.59 -13.41
N PRO A 25 -10.01 6.10 -14.42
CA PRO A 25 -10.34 4.69 -14.61
C PRO A 25 -9.24 3.84 -15.24
N PHE A 26 -9.23 2.55 -14.92
CA PHE A 26 -8.32 1.56 -15.53
C PHE A 26 -9.09 0.61 -16.43
N ILE A 27 -8.48 0.19 -17.52
CA ILE A 27 -8.99 -0.86 -18.38
C ILE A 27 -8.03 -2.04 -18.28
N PHE A 28 -8.58 -3.20 -17.96
CA PHE A 28 -7.87 -4.47 -17.92
C PHE A 28 -8.41 -5.34 -19.02
N ARG A 29 -7.54 -5.76 -19.93
CA ARG A 29 -7.92 -6.66 -21.02
C ARG A 29 -7.46 -8.09 -20.73
N ASN A 30 -8.24 -9.06 -21.17
CA ASN A 30 -7.94 -10.50 -21.06
C ASN A 30 -7.62 -10.94 -19.62
N VAL A 31 -8.39 -10.44 -18.65
CA VAL A 31 -8.23 -10.83 -17.25
C VAL A 31 -8.74 -12.26 -17.10
N ASN A 32 -7.80 -13.15 -16.78
CA ASN A 32 -8.12 -14.56 -16.55
C ASN A 32 -8.37 -14.77 -15.07
N VAL A 33 -9.62 -15.08 -14.72
CA VAL A 33 -10.07 -15.29 -13.35
C VAL A 33 -10.44 -16.76 -13.18
N ARG A 34 -9.83 -17.44 -12.20
CA ARG A 34 -10.35 -18.72 -11.68
C ARG A 34 -11.00 -18.47 -10.33
N ILE A 35 -12.17 -19.05 -10.13
CA ILE A 35 -13.02 -18.78 -8.98
C ILE A 35 -13.31 -20.10 -8.29
N PHE A 36 -12.98 -20.17 -7.01
CA PHE A 36 -13.16 -21.33 -6.16
C PHE A 36 -14.04 -20.95 -4.95
N PRO A 37 -15.36 -21.21 -5.00
CA PRO A 37 -16.24 -20.99 -3.85
C PRO A 37 -15.92 -21.97 -2.72
N ILE A 38 -15.61 -21.45 -1.53
CA ILE A 38 -15.29 -22.25 -0.33
C ILE A 38 -16.40 -22.03 0.71
N LYS A 39 -17.01 -23.11 1.21
CA LYS A 39 -18.05 -23.05 2.24
C LYS A 39 -17.51 -22.40 3.52
N ALA A 40 -18.33 -21.54 4.14
CA ALA A 40 -17.97 -20.79 5.33
C ALA A 40 -19.14 -20.71 6.32
N ASN A 41 -18.82 -20.56 7.60
CA ASN A 41 -19.80 -20.38 8.65
C ASN A 41 -20.38 -18.96 8.60
N MET A 42 -21.67 -18.85 8.24
CA MET A 42 -22.37 -17.57 8.07
C MET A 42 -22.35 -16.68 9.32
N ALA A 43 -22.40 -17.25 10.53
CA ALA A 43 -22.35 -16.48 11.77
C ALA A 43 -20.95 -15.88 11.99
N ARG A 44 -19.88 -16.64 11.73
CA ARG A 44 -18.50 -16.14 11.80
C ARG A 44 -18.24 -15.09 10.72
N LEU A 45 -18.72 -15.30 9.49
CA LEU A 45 -18.66 -14.30 8.43
C LEU A 45 -19.42 -13.03 8.80
N GLY A 46 -20.62 -13.15 9.38
CA GLY A 46 -21.41 -12.01 9.85
C GLY A 46 -20.68 -11.22 10.93
N PHE A 47 -20.06 -11.91 11.89
CA PHE A 47 -19.23 -11.29 12.92
C PHE A 47 -18.00 -10.60 12.31
N PHE A 48 -17.32 -11.24 11.36
CA PHE A 48 -16.20 -10.66 10.63
C PHE A 48 -16.59 -9.37 9.91
N VAL A 49 -17.67 -9.39 9.10
CA VAL A 49 -18.15 -8.22 8.36
C VAL A 49 -18.58 -7.11 9.33
N HIS A 50 -19.19 -7.48 10.46
CA HIS A 50 -19.54 -6.51 11.49
C HIS A 50 -18.29 -5.82 12.06
N GLN A 51 -17.28 -6.57 12.48
CA GLN A 51 -16.04 -6.00 13.01
C GLN A 51 -15.22 -5.24 11.95
N TYR A 52 -15.26 -5.69 10.69
CA TYR A 52 -14.42 -5.13 9.62
C TYR A 52 -15.02 -3.87 8.99
N LEU A 53 -16.33 -3.87 8.69
CA LEU A 53 -16.99 -2.76 7.99
C LEU A 53 -18.01 -2.00 8.85
N ASN A 54 -18.77 -2.67 9.73
CA ASN A 54 -19.92 -2.03 10.38
C ASN A 54 -19.63 -1.40 11.75
N ASN A 55 -18.56 -1.82 12.44
CA ASN A 55 -18.36 -1.62 13.89
C ASN A 55 -18.61 -0.17 14.36
N ASP A 56 -18.29 0.81 13.54
CA ASP A 56 -18.43 2.23 13.89
C ASP A 56 -19.20 3.07 12.87
N ILE A 57 -19.98 2.42 11.98
CA ILE A 57 -20.76 3.10 10.96
C ILE A 57 -22.23 3.09 11.36
N PRO A 58 -22.87 4.27 11.49
CA PRO A 58 -24.30 4.34 11.70
C PRO A 58 -25.04 3.59 10.57
N PRO A 59 -26.04 2.74 10.88
CA PRO A 59 -26.87 2.07 9.87
C PRO A 59 -27.55 3.04 8.88
N ALA A 60 -27.69 4.31 9.27
CA ALA A 60 -28.17 5.38 8.40
C ALA A 60 -27.29 5.66 7.17
N ILE A 61 -25.99 5.34 7.25
CA ILE A 61 -25.02 5.54 6.17
C ILE A 61 -24.88 4.25 5.37
N ALA A 62 -24.49 3.17 6.02
CA ALA A 62 -24.30 1.87 5.40
C ALA A 62 -24.32 0.76 6.46
N HIS A 63 -24.90 -0.38 6.09
CA HIS A 63 -24.83 -1.61 6.87
C HIS A 63 -24.66 -2.80 5.94
N PHE A 64 -23.63 -3.61 6.19
CA PHE A 64 -23.26 -4.74 5.35
C PHE A 64 -23.56 -6.08 6.03
N ARG A 65 -24.04 -7.05 5.23
CA ARG A 65 -24.26 -8.43 5.69
C ARG A 65 -23.70 -9.39 4.64
N PRO A 66 -23.09 -10.53 5.03
CA PRO A 66 -22.75 -11.55 4.06
C PRO A 66 -24.01 -12.00 3.30
N ALA A 67 -23.92 -12.08 1.98
CA ALA A 67 -25.02 -12.51 1.13
C ALA A 67 -25.14 -14.05 1.11
N LEU A 68 -24.00 -14.73 1.13
CA LEU A 68 -23.87 -16.16 0.89
C LEU A 68 -22.96 -16.82 1.92
N PRO A 69 -23.15 -18.12 2.25
CA PRO A 69 -22.26 -18.89 3.12
C PRO A 69 -20.99 -19.35 2.39
N TYR A 70 -20.46 -18.53 1.49
CA TYR A 70 -19.30 -18.81 0.66
C TYR A 70 -18.31 -17.65 0.68
N VAL A 71 -17.04 -18.01 0.79
CA VAL A 71 -15.93 -17.11 0.46
C VAL A 71 -15.39 -17.55 -0.89
N TYR A 72 -15.31 -16.61 -1.82
CA TYR A 72 -14.80 -16.85 -3.16
C TYR A 72 -13.29 -16.66 -3.10
N LEU A 73 -12.53 -17.73 -3.33
CA LEU A 73 -11.10 -17.63 -3.59
C LEU A 73 -10.92 -17.38 -5.08
N LEU A 74 -10.42 -16.21 -5.44
CA LEU A 74 -10.15 -15.82 -6.81
C LEU A 74 -8.64 -15.86 -7.07
N THR A 75 -8.24 -16.44 -8.19
CA THR A 75 -6.89 -16.28 -8.75
C THR A 75 -7.02 -15.51 -10.06
N LEU A 76 -6.44 -14.31 -10.09
CA LEU A 76 -6.50 -13.40 -11.22
C LEU A 76 -5.11 -13.26 -11.83
N HIS A 77 -5.06 -13.33 -13.16
CA HIS A 77 -3.91 -12.94 -13.94
C HIS A 77 -4.31 -11.76 -14.82
N TYR A 78 -3.79 -10.58 -14.50
CA TYR A 78 -4.01 -9.37 -15.28
C TYR A 78 -2.95 -9.30 -16.38
N GLY A 79 -3.36 -9.38 -17.65
CA GLY A 79 -2.42 -9.30 -18.78
C GLY A 79 -1.75 -7.95 -18.91
N SER A 80 -2.54 -6.86 -18.97
CA SER A 80 -2.06 -5.48 -19.02
C SER A 80 -3.01 -4.57 -18.22
N LEU A 81 -2.46 -3.80 -17.28
CA LEU A 81 -3.13 -2.69 -16.62
C LEU A 81 -2.84 -1.40 -17.40
N GLU A 82 -3.84 -0.88 -18.10
CA GLU A 82 -3.74 0.37 -18.85
C GLU A 82 -4.55 1.49 -18.18
N PRO A 83 -3.99 2.70 -18.08
CA PRO A 83 -4.78 3.90 -17.79
C PRO A 83 -5.91 4.07 -18.83
N GLY A 84 -7.08 4.56 -18.38
CA GLY A 84 -8.24 4.75 -19.24
C GLY A 84 -8.09 5.90 -20.25
N THR A 85 -7.22 6.88 -19.99
CA THR A 85 -7.00 8.04 -20.89
C THR A 85 -5.84 7.79 -21.86
N ILE A 86 -5.98 8.24 -23.11
CA ILE A 86 -4.95 8.08 -24.17
C ILE A 86 -3.61 8.70 -23.75
N GLU A 87 -3.65 9.85 -23.09
CA GLU A 87 -2.46 10.57 -22.61
C GLU A 87 -1.69 9.78 -21.53
N ALA A 88 -2.42 9.03 -20.68
CA ALA A 88 -1.82 8.19 -19.64
C ALA A 88 -1.43 6.79 -20.16
N ARG A 89 -2.11 6.22 -21.18
CA ARG A 89 -1.71 4.94 -21.81
C ARG A 89 -0.27 4.95 -22.31
N ASN A 90 0.19 6.11 -22.76
CA ASN A 90 1.57 6.27 -23.22
C ASN A 90 2.59 6.17 -22.07
N ILE A 91 2.21 6.29 -20.79
CA ILE A 91 3.15 6.22 -19.64
C ILE A 91 3.72 4.81 -19.46
N GLY A 92 2.90 3.77 -19.67
CA GLY A 92 3.29 2.37 -19.49
C GLY A 92 2.16 1.52 -18.88
N TRP A 93 2.44 0.23 -18.71
CA TRP A 93 1.52 -0.74 -18.11
C TRP A 93 2.24 -1.64 -17.10
N ILE A 94 1.47 -2.24 -16.18
CA ILE A 94 1.94 -3.28 -15.27
C ILE A 94 1.14 -4.57 -15.50
N SER A 95 1.76 -5.72 -15.23
CA SER A 95 1.11 -7.03 -15.19
C SER A 95 1.21 -7.55 -13.77
N GLN A 96 0.16 -8.23 -13.32
CA GLN A 96 0.05 -8.63 -11.94
C GLN A 96 -0.69 -9.96 -11.81
N ASN A 97 -0.20 -10.81 -10.93
CA ASN A 97 -0.96 -11.93 -10.38
C ASN A 97 -1.60 -11.53 -9.05
N GLU A 98 -2.83 -11.98 -8.82
CA GLU A 98 -3.57 -11.67 -7.61
C GLU A 98 -4.31 -12.89 -7.07
N VAL A 99 -4.21 -13.11 -5.76
CA VAL A 99 -5.09 -14.04 -5.03
C VAL A 99 -5.94 -13.24 -4.06
N VAL A 100 -7.26 -13.42 -4.15
CA VAL A 100 -8.22 -12.68 -3.34
C VAL A 100 -9.17 -13.62 -2.64
N PHE A 101 -9.46 -13.36 -1.37
CA PHE A 101 -10.61 -13.92 -0.67
C PHE A 101 -11.73 -12.87 -0.68
N SER A 102 -12.77 -13.10 -1.48
CA SER A 102 -13.90 -12.18 -1.64
C SER A 102 -15.15 -12.70 -0.94
N ILE A 103 -15.81 -11.81 -0.21
CA ILE A 103 -17.07 -12.08 0.49
C ILE A 103 -18.16 -11.26 -0.20
N PRO A 104 -19.16 -11.91 -0.82
CA PRO A 104 -20.33 -11.23 -1.34
C PRO A 104 -21.18 -10.65 -0.20
N LEU A 105 -21.62 -9.41 -0.37
CA LEU A 105 -22.34 -8.63 0.63
C LEU A 105 -23.67 -8.12 0.10
N GLU A 106 -24.65 -8.09 0.99
CA GLU A 106 -25.81 -7.23 0.90
C GLU A 106 -25.45 -5.88 1.53
N TRP A 107 -25.69 -4.78 0.81
CA TRP A 107 -25.57 -3.42 1.32
C TRP A 107 -26.95 -2.85 1.61
N TRP A 108 -27.16 -2.46 2.86
CA TRP A 108 -28.38 -1.86 3.38
C TRP A 108 -28.15 -0.41 3.82
N ARG A 109 -29.18 0.42 3.75
CA ARG A 109 -29.14 1.83 4.17
C ARG A 109 -30.51 2.29 4.68
N ASP A 110 -30.55 3.25 5.59
CA ASP A 110 -31.79 3.93 5.98
C ASP A 110 -32.34 4.78 4.82
N ASP A 111 -33.64 4.65 4.53
CA ASP A 111 -34.34 5.42 3.50
C ASP A 111 -34.71 6.85 3.93
N GLY A 112 -34.31 7.27 5.14
CA GLY A 112 -34.63 8.57 5.72
C GLY A 112 -35.90 8.55 6.57
N SER A 113 -36.67 7.45 6.55
CA SER A 113 -37.83 7.23 7.42
C SER A 113 -37.50 6.46 8.71
N GLY A 114 -36.22 6.13 8.92
CA GLY A 114 -35.78 5.25 10.01
C GLY A 114 -35.83 3.76 9.66
N ARG A 115 -36.17 3.42 8.41
CA ARG A 115 -36.28 2.04 7.92
C ARG A 115 -35.05 1.67 7.11
N VAL A 116 -34.38 0.59 7.51
CA VAL A 116 -33.23 0.05 6.79
C VAL A 116 -33.72 -0.75 5.59
N VAL A 117 -33.42 -0.29 4.38
CA VAL A 117 -33.81 -0.91 3.11
C VAL A 117 -32.59 -1.45 2.36
N PHE A 118 -32.80 -2.50 1.56
CA PHE A 118 -31.76 -3.03 0.69
C PHE A 118 -31.38 -1.96 -0.34
N HIS A 119 -30.09 -1.59 -0.34
CA HIS A 119 -29.53 -0.61 -1.25
C HIS A 119 -28.95 -1.31 -2.47
N ASP A 120 -27.92 -2.18 -2.35
CA ASP A 120 -27.34 -2.90 -3.48
C ASP A 120 -26.53 -4.15 -3.07
N TRP A 121 -26.00 -4.88 -4.05
CA TRP A 121 -25.00 -5.93 -3.87
C TRP A 121 -23.59 -5.36 -3.95
N ALA A 122 -22.72 -5.82 -3.05
CA ALA A 122 -21.31 -5.42 -2.98
C ALA A 122 -20.41 -6.64 -2.69
N CYS A 123 -19.10 -6.45 -2.72
CA CYS A 123 -18.12 -7.43 -2.25
C CYS A 123 -17.10 -6.78 -1.31
N VAL A 124 -16.53 -7.53 -0.38
CA VAL A 124 -15.35 -7.10 0.40
C VAL A 124 -14.24 -8.11 0.24
N ASN A 125 -13.02 -7.60 0.06
CA ASN A 125 -11.82 -8.39 -0.18
C ASN A 125 -10.82 -8.18 0.96
N PRO A 126 -10.97 -8.85 2.11
CA PRO A 126 -10.14 -8.60 3.28
C PRO A 126 -8.72 -9.17 3.21
N PHE A 127 -8.47 -10.15 2.35
CA PHE A 127 -7.14 -10.73 2.12
C PHE A 127 -6.85 -10.69 0.62
N ILE A 128 -5.78 -10.00 0.26
CA ILE A 128 -5.35 -9.78 -1.13
C ILE A 128 -3.84 -9.96 -1.19
N PHE A 129 -3.38 -10.84 -2.07
CA PHE A 129 -1.97 -11.15 -2.28
C PHE A 129 -1.57 -10.81 -3.71
N VAL A 130 -0.46 -10.09 -3.89
CA VAL A 130 0.00 -9.56 -5.19
C VAL A 130 1.49 -9.75 -5.38
N ASP A 131 1.95 -9.89 -6.61
CA ASP A 131 3.37 -10.01 -6.97
C ASP A 131 4.01 -8.70 -7.46
N ASP A 132 3.25 -7.61 -7.54
CA ASP A 132 3.71 -6.31 -8.01
C ASP A 132 3.80 -5.25 -6.89
N ASP A 133 4.93 -4.51 -6.83
CA ASP A 133 5.20 -3.55 -5.75
C ASP A 133 4.45 -2.22 -5.91
N THR A 134 4.31 -1.75 -7.14
CA THR A 134 3.54 -0.54 -7.44
C THR A 134 2.06 -0.73 -7.14
N SER A 135 1.49 -1.88 -7.51
CA SER A 135 0.11 -2.26 -7.21
C SER A 135 -0.13 -2.42 -5.71
N LEU A 136 0.82 -3.02 -4.99
CA LEU A 136 0.78 -3.18 -3.54
C LEU A 136 0.63 -1.82 -2.84
N THR A 137 1.52 -0.87 -3.14
CA THR A 137 1.55 0.44 -2.48
C THR A 137 0.39 1.33 -2.92
N THR A 138 0.09 1.38 -4.22
CA THR A 138 -0.99 2.21 -4.78
C THR A 138 -2.36 1.74 -4.30
N GLY A 139 -2.64 0.43 -4.33
CA GLY A 139 -3.92 -0.12 -3.90
C GLY A 139 -4.22 0.17 -2.42
N ARG A 140 -3.19 0.10 -1.57
CA ARG A 140 -3.28 0.43 -0.14
C ARG A 140 -3.51 1.92 0.09
N GLU A 141 -2.73 2.78 -0.56
CA GLU A 141 -2.78 4.23 -0.35
C GLU A 141 -4.05 4.88 -0.93
N VAL A 142 -4.47 4.48 -2.14
CA VAL A 142 -5.61 5.10 -2.85
C VAL A 142 -6.94 4.51 -2.37
N TYR A 143 -7.06 3.19 -2.34
CA TYR A 143 -8.35 2.51 -2.08
C TYR A 143 -8.45 1.88 -0.69
N GLY A 144 -7.35 1.75 0.06
CA GLY A 144 -7.35 1.05 1.33
C GLY A 144 -7.35 -0.47 1.21
N TRP A 145 -6.95 -1.02 0.06
CA TRP A 145 -6.94 -2.46 -0.16
C TRP A 145 -5.92 -3.17 0.75
N PRO A 146 -6.26 -4.28 1.44
CA PRO A 146 -5.35 -5.06 2.29
C PRO A 146 -4.14 -5.72 1.61
N LYS A 147 -3.63 -5.22 0.49
CA LYS A 147 -2.64 -5.94 -0.33
C LYS A 147 -1.40 -6.33 0.49
N VAL A 148 -0.92 -7.55 0.28
CA VAL A 148 0.32 -8.12 0.82
C VAL A 148 1.13 -8.68 -0.34
N LYS A 149 2.46 -8.48 -0.32
CA LYS A 149 3.36 -9.04 -1.33
C LYS A 149 3.42 -10.56 -1.20
N ALA A 150 3.34 -11.27 -2.31
CA ALA A 150 3.48 -12.72 -2.37
C ALA A 150 4.23 -13.14 -3.64
N GLU A 151 4.84 -14.32 -3.58
CA GLU A 151 5.45 -15.00 -4.72
C GLU A 151 4.51 -16.10 -5.22
N PHE A 152 4.33 -16.16 -6.54
CA PHE A 152 3.47 -17.12 -7.22
C PHE A 152 4.36 -18.09 -7.97
N LEU A 153 4.38 -19.34 -7.52
CA LEU A 153 5.19 -20.39 -8.11
C LEU A 153 4.31 -21.37 -8.88
N GLU A 154 4.63 -21.54 -10.15
CA GLU A 154 4.14 -22.65 -10.98
C GLU A 154 5.12 -23.82 -10.84
N GLU A 155 4.65 -24.98 -10.43
CA GLU A 155 5.49 -26.18 -10.36
C GLU A 155 5.32 -27.02 -11.61
N ALA A 156 6.44 -27.52 -12.15
CA ALA A 156 6.42 -28.48 -13.24
C ALA A 156 5.56 -29.69 -12.85
N PRO A 157 4.73 -30.22 -13.76
CA PRO A 157 3.90 -31.37 -13.45
C PRO A 157 4.80 -32.54 -13.03
N ARG A 158 4.50 -33.17 -11.89
CA ARG A 158 5.29 -34.28 -11.33
C ARG A 158 5.05 -35.61 -12.06
N TRP A 159 4.56 -35.56 -13.29
CA TRP A 159 4.20 -36.71 -14.13
C TRP A 159 5.37 -37.67 -14.33
N ALA A 160 6.61 -37.17 -14.31
CA ALA A 160 7.83 -37.96 -14.46
C ALA A 160 8.11 -38.87 -13.24
N VAL A 161 7.53 -38.60 -12.07
CA VAL A 161 7.68 -39.41 -10.86
C VAL A 161 6.54 -40.41 -10.73
N ASP A 162 5.31 -39.97 -10.97
CA ASP A 162 4.12 -40.83 -11.06
C ASP A 162 3.09 -40.18 -12.00
N PRO A 163 2.61 -40.88 -13.04
CA PRO A 163 1.60 -40.35 -13.97
C PRO A 163 0.26 -39.97 -13.32
N ARG A 164 -0.01 -40.41 -12.09
CA ARG A 164 -1.21 -40.07 -11.30
C ARG A 164 -0.92 -39.12 -10.14
N SER A 165 0.30 -38.59 -10.02
CA SER A 165 0.56 -37.58 -8.99
C SER A 165 -0.34 -36.36 -9.16
N PRO A 166 -0.96 -35.83 -8.08
CA PRO A 166 -1.69 -34.58 -8.13
C PRO A 166 -0.83 -33.48 -8.75
N THR A 167 -1.43 -32.70 -9.66
CA THR A 167 -0.73 -31.56 -10.25
C THR A 167 -0.90 -30.35 -9.34
N ARG A 168 0.20 -29.80 -8.85
CA ARG A 168 0.19 -28.54 -8.12
C ARG A 168 0.09 -27.41 -9.14
N LEU A 169 -1.07 -26.75 -9.18
CA LEU A 169 -1.37 -25.69 -10.15
C LEU A 169 -0.92 -24.31 -9.66
N LEU A 170 -0.93 -24.10 -8.34
CA LEU A 170 -0.49 -22.85 -7.73
C LEU A 170 0.16 -23.15 -6.38
N ASN A 171 1.32 -22.55 -6.13
CA ASN A 171 1.93 -22.42 -4.81
C ASN A 171 2.16 -20.94 -4.51
N LEU A 172 1.46 -20.40 -3.51
CA LEU A 172 1.57 -19.03 -3.07
C LEU A 172 2.45 -18.98 -1.81
N LYS A 173 3.58 -18.29 -1.91
CA LYS A 173 4.46 -17.99 -0.77
C LYS A 173 4.37 -16.52 -0.39
N THR A 174 4.56 -16.23 0.88
CA THR A 174 4.65 -14.85 1.38
C THR A 174 5.61 -14.80 2.55
N LYS A 175 6.22 -13.62 2.77
CA LYS A 175 6.99 -13.34 3.98
C LYS A 175 6.05 -13.26 5.17
N LEU A 176 6.30 -14.10 6.18
CA LEU A 176 5.49 -14.22 7.39
C LEU A 176 6.40 -14.42 8.61
N PHE A 177 5.92 -14.02 9.78
CA PHE A 177 6.54 -14.42 11.04
C PHE A 177 6.06 -15.83 11.40
N PRO A 178 6.95 -16.83 11.53
CA PRO A 178 6.56 -18.19 11.89
C PRO A 178 5.84 -18.24 13.25
N LYS A 179 6.25 -17.38 14.19
CA LYS A 179 5.60 -17.17 15.48
C LYS A 179 5.58 -15.68 15.78
N LEU A 180 4.39 -15.11 15.92
CA LEU A 180 4.24 -13.70 16.31
C LEU A 180 4.86 -13.48 17.69
N PHE A 181 5.46 -12.30 17.89
CA PHE A 181 6.07 -11.88 19.16
C PHE A 181 7.26 -12.71 19.62
N ALA A 182 7.85 -13.54 18.74
CA ALA A 182 9.03 -14.33 19.05
C ALA A 182 10.37 -13.60 18.76
N GLY A 183 10.34 -12.36 18.25
CA GLY A 183 11.56 -11.61 17.90
C GLY A 183 12.36 -12.23 16.74
N VAL A 184 11.70 -13.06 15.91
CA VAL A 184 12.31 -13.73 14.75
C VAL A 184 12.17 -12.84 13.50
N ARG A 185 13.04 -13.04 12.50
CA ARG A 185 12.91 -12.37 11.20
C ARG A 185 11.72 -12.96 10.44
N GLU A 186 11.21 -12.20 9.48
CA GLU A 186 10.27 -12.75 8.51
C GLU A 186 10.95 -13.81 7.67
N GLU A 187 10.22 -14.89 7.42
CA GLU A 187 10.66 -15.96 6.55
C GLU A 187 9.64 -16.15 5.44
N GLU A 188 10.14 -16.50 4.26
CA GLU A 188 9.26 -16.89 3.17
C GLU A 188 8.67 -18.27 3.45
N ARG A 189 7.34 -18.33 3.54
CA ARG A 189 6.60 -19.54 3.90
C ARG A 189 5.45 -19.76 2.91
N GLU A 190 5.11 -21.03 2.71
CA GLU A 190 3.95 -21.42 1.89
C GLU A 190 2.66 -21.04 2.61
N LEU A 191 1.78 -20.26 1.98
CA LEU A 191 0.50 -19.85 2.56
C LEU A 191 -0.69 -20.60 1.96
N LEU A 192 -0.69 -20.79 0.64
CA LEU A 192 -1.81 -21.37 -0.10
C LEU A 192 -1.30 -22.26 -1.24
N GLN A 193 -1.92 -23.44 -1.40
CA GLN A 193 -1.70 -24.30 -2.57
C GLN A 193 -3.03 -24.69 -3.21
N ILE A 194 -3.05 -24.76 -4.54
CA ILE A 194 -4.16 -25.29 -5.32
C ILE A 194 -3.65 -26.50 -6.10
N HIS A 195 -4.26 -27.65 -5.83
CA HIS A 195 -3.95 -28.91 -6.48
C HIS A 195 -5.13 -29.33 -7.36
N ARG A 196 -4.81 -30.01 -8.45
CA ARG A 196 -5.75 -30.83 -9.21
C ARG A 196 -5.45 -32.29 -8.92
N ASP A 197 -6.41 -32.95 -8.30
CA ASP A 197 -6.34 -34.38 -8.06
C ASP A 197 -6.41 -35.11 -9.40
N PRO A 198 -5.71 -36.25 -9.54
CA PRO A 198 -5.79 -37.04 -10.76
C PRO A 198 -7.23 -37.46 -11.01
N PRO A 199 -7.68 -37.51 -12.28
CA PRO A 199 -8.96 -38.11 -12.58
C PRO A 199 -9.00 -39.55 -12.04
N LEU A 200 -10.13 -39.91 -11.44
CA LEU A 200 -10.38 -41.25 -10.92
C LEU A 200 -10.26 -42.26 -12.06
N SER A 201 -9.43 -43.28 -11.87
CA SER A 201 -9.19 -44.32 -12.89
C SER A 201 -10.02 -45.55 -12.58
N PHE A 202 -10.84 -45.99 -13.52
CA PHE A 202 -11.60 -47.24 -13.44
C PHE A 202 -10.77 -48.47 -13.84
N SER A 203 -9.55 -48.28 -14.35
CA SER A 203 -8.70 -49.34 -14.90
C SER A 203 -7.41 -49.55 -14.10
N GLN A 204 -7.25 -48.89 -12.95
CA GLN A 204 -6.06 -49.03 -12.11
C GLN A 204 -6.12 -50.35 -11.32
N ILE A 205 -5.02 -51.09 -11.30
CA ILE A 205 -4.86 -52.33 -10.53
C ILE A 205 -3.74 -52.11 -9.49
N PRO A 206 -3.98 -52.40 -8.19
CA PRO A 206 -5.24 -52.88 -7.61
C PRO A 206 -6.35 -51.82 -7.66
N LEU A 207 -7.60 -52.28 -7.70
CA LEU A 207 -8.77 -51.41 -7.71
C LEU A 207 -8.77 -50.52 -6.46
N ASP A 208 -8.88 -49.21 -6.65
CA ASP A 208 -8.97 -48.26 -5.55
C ASP A 208 -10.32 -48.46 -4.80
N PRO A 209 -10.31 -48.81 -3.50
CA PRO A 209 -11.53 -49.04 -2.73
C PRO A 209 -12.38 -47.77 -2.52
N TRP A 210 -11.85 -46.58 -2.83
CA TRP A 210 -12.58 -45.30 -2.81
C TRP A 210 -13.01 -44.83 -4.21
N ASN A 211 -12.89 -45.71 -5.22
CA ASN A 211 -13.26 -45.42 -6.59
C ASN A 211 -14.79 -45.40 -6.78
N PRO A 212 -15.40 -44.25 -7.10
CA PRO A 212 -16.84 -44.14 -7.32
C PRO A 212 -17.30 -44.81 -8.63
N TRP A 213 -16.39 -45.40 -9.43
CA TRP A 213 -16.70 -46.17 -10.64
C TRP A 213 -17.12 -47.63 -10.36
N PHE A 214 -17.49 -48.00 -9.14
CA PHE A 214 -18.41 -49.12 -9.00
C PHE A 214 -19.76 -48.66 -9.59
N PRO A 215 -20.28 -49.26 -10.67
CA PRO A 215 -21.46 -48.76 -11.39
C PRO A 215 -22.70 -48.53 -10.51
N LEU A 216 -22.74 -49.20 -9.35
CA LEU A 216 -23.83 -49.15 -8.39
C LEU A 216 -23.78 -47.94 -7.44
N THR A 217 -22.63 -47.30 -7.21
CA THR A 217 -22.49 -46.16 -6.28
C THR A 217 -22.43 -44.79 -6.99
N ALA A 218 -21.92 -44.73 -8.22
CA ALA A 218 -21.81 -43.51 -9.03
C ALA A 218 -23.14 -42.74 -9.20
N LEU A 219 -24.25 -43.46 -9.43
CA LEU A 219 -25.55 -42.84 -9.67
C LEU A 219 -26.11 -42.19 -8.40
N GLN A 220 -25.84 -42.78 -7.24
CA GLN A 220 -26.32 -42.30 -5.93
C GLN A 220 -25.50 -41.12 -5.43
N THR A 221 -24.17 -41.14 -5.58
CA THR A 221 -23.29 -40.01 -5.22
C THR A 221 -23.44 -38.84 -6.20
N ALA A 222 -23.63 -39.10 -7.50
CA ALA A 222 -23.98 -38.05 -8.44
C ALA A 222 -25.33 -37.42 -8.11
N ALA A 223 -26.38 -38.21 -7.82
CA ALA A 223 -27.68 -37.65 -7.42
C ALA A 223 -27.61 -36.86 -6.10
N ALA A 224 -26.88 -37.36 -5.08
CA ALA A 224 -26.69 -36.66 -3.81
C ALA A 224 -25.86 -35.37 -3.95
N GLY A 225 -24.81 -35.41 -4.78
CA GLY A 225 -24.05 -34.24 -5.19
C GLY A 225 -24.96 -33.22 -5.86
N TRP A 226 -25.63 -33.59 -6.96
CA TRP A 226 -26.57 -32.72 -7.69
C TRP A 226 -27.72 -32.17 -6.82
N MET A 227 -28.17 -32.90 -5.80
CA MET A 227 -29.17 -32.38 -4.84
C MET A 227 -28.59 -31.38 -3.82
N ASP A 228 -27.37 -31.57 -3.29
CA ASP A 228 -26.70 -30.54 -2.47
C ASP A 228 -26.42 -29.28 -3.30
N VAL A 229 -26.03 -29.48 -4.55
CA VAL A 229 -25.79 -28.44 -5.57
C VAL A 229 -27.06 -27.66 -5.87
N MET A 230 -28.17 -28.34 -6.21
CA MET A 230 -29.46 -27.72 -6.47
C MET A 230 -30.00 -27.06 -5.21
N GLY A 231 -29.78 -27.63 -4.02
CA GLY A 231 -30.11 -27.01 -2.75
C GLY A 231 -29.35 -25.71 -2.52
N ASN A 232 -28.02 -25.71 -2.74
CA ASN A 232 -27.19 -24.52 -2.62
C ASN A 232 -27.48 -23.47 -3.71
N ALA A 233 -27.75 -23.90 -4.95
CA ALA A 233 -28.13 -23.02 -6.06
C ALA A 233 -29.53 -22.44 -5.87
N LEU A 234 -30.49 -23.19 -5.34
CA LEU A 234 -31.79 -22.69 -4.92
C LEU A 234 -31.67 -21.77 -3.70
N ASP A 235 -30.79 -22.04 -2.75
CA ASP A 235 -30.49 -21.12 -1.63
C ASP A 235 -29.88 -19.80 -2.15
N ILE A 236 -29.01 -19.87 -3.17
CA ILE A 236 -28.39 -18.72 -3.86
C ILE A 236 -29.42 -17.94 -4.71
N ILE A 237 -30.26 -18.63 -5.48
CA ILE A 237 -31.24 -18.04 -6.41
C ILE A 237 -32.46 -17.50 -5.66
N ALA A 238 -32.92 -18.24 -4.65
CA ALA A 238 -34.17 -17.92 -3.97
C ALA A 238 -33.97 -16.98 -2.78
N GLY A 239 -32.79 -16.90 -2.16
CA GLY A 239 -32.59 -16.09 -0.96
C GLY A 239 -33.63 -16.37 0.14
N LEU A 240 -34.26 -17.56 0.08
CA LEU A 240 -35.48 -17.92 0.80
C LEU A 240 -35.13 -18.43 2.21
N PRO A 241 -36.07 -18.33 3.16
CA PRO A 241 -35.84 -18.42 4.60
C PRO A 241 -35.64 -19.86 5.13
N ILE A 242 -35.11 -20.78 4.33
CA ILE A 242 -35.29 -22.23 4.59
C ILE A 242 -34.34 -22.77 5.69
N ARG A 243 -33.36 -21.99 6.19
CA ARG A 243 -32.46 -22.43 7.27
C ARG A 243 -32.24 -21.43 8.42
N GLY A 244 -33.31 -20.79 8.89
CA GLY A 244 -33.29 -20.13 10.22
C GLY A 244 -32.55 -18.80 10.34
N TYR A 245 -32.30 -18.12 9.22
CA TYR A 245 -31.72 -16.77 9.22
C TYR A 245 -32.79 -15.72 9.60
N ARG A 246 -32.65 -15.09 10.76
CA ARG A 246 -33.69 -14.23 11.39
C ARG A 246 -33.90 -12.87 10.72
N ALA A 247 -35.18 -12.47 10.69
CA ALA A 247 -35.82 -11.14 10.74
C ALA A 247 -35.23 -9.99 9.91
N GLY A 248 -35.89 -9.66 8.79
CA GLY A 248 -35.67 -8.39 8.06
C GLY A 248 -35.97 -8.44 6.55
N ARG A 249 -36.20 -9.62 5.98
CA ARG A 249 -36.53 -9.79 4.55
C ARG A 249 -38.06 -9.85 4.37
N ASP A 250 -38.70 -8.69 4.25
CA ASP A 250 -40.11 -8.64 3.85
C ASP A 250 -40.27 -8.97 2.34
N PRO A 251 -41.48 -9.32 1.85
CA PRO A 251 -41.70 -9.64 0.44
C PRO A 251 -41.30 -8.52 -0.52
N SER A 252 -41.42 -7.26 -0.09
CA SER A 252 -41.07 -6.09 -0.90
C SER A 252 -39.56 -5.98 -1.12
N THR A 253 -38.77 -6.37 -0.13
CA THR A 253 -37.31 -6.39 -0.16
C THR A 253 -36.81 -7.52 -1.03
N LEU A 254 -37.42 -8.71 -0.93
CA LEU A 254 -37.12 -9.84 -1.83
C LEU A 254 -37.39 -9.47 -3.28
N LEU A 255 -38.51 -8.81 -3.57
CA LEU A 255 -38.82 -8.33 -4.91
C LEU A 255 -37.77 -7.33 -5.43
N ARG A 256 -37.33 -6.38 -4.60
CA ARG A 256 -36.25 -5.43 -4.97
C ARG A 256 -34.92 -6.15 -5.27
N MET A 257 -34.54 -7.11 -4.44
CA MET A 257 -33.34 -7.92 -4.64
C MET A 257 -33.42 -8.70 -5.96
N LEU A 258 -34.55 -9.37 -6.22
CA LEU A 258 -34.81 -10.10 -7.46
C LEU A 258 -34.80 -9.19 -8.69
N CYS A 259 -35.45 -8.02 -8.62
CA CYS A 259 -35.44 -7.06 -9.72
C CYS A 259 -34.03 -6.54 -10.04
N LYS A 260 -33.22 -6.23 -9.01
CA LYS A 260 -31.82 -5.81 -9.22
C LYS A 260 -30.96 -6.94 -9.78
N ALA A 261 -31.13 -8.17 -9.28
CA ALA A 261 -30.42 -9.34 -9.80
C ALA A 261 -30.83 -9.67 -11.25
N GLY A 262 -32.14 -9.64 -11.56
CA GLY A 262 -32.69 -9.86 -12.89
C GLY A 262 -32.21 -8.82 -13.90
N ARG A 263 -32.18 -7.54 -13.52
CA ARG A 263 -31.59 -6.47 -14.35
C ARG A 263 -30.13 -6.75 -14.66
N ARG A 264 -29.30 -7.06 -13.65
CA ARG A 264 -27.89 -7.43 -13.86
C ARG A 264 -27.74 -8.65 -14.80
N ALA A 265 -28.56 -9.70 -14.61
CA ALA A 265 -28.55 -10.88 -15.46
C ALA A 265 -28.93 -10.57 -16.92
N SER A 266 -29.94 -9.72 -17.16
CA SER A 266 -30.38 -9.35 -18.51
C SER A 266 -29.31 -8.60 -19.33
N HIS A 267 -28.30 -8.01 -18.68
CA HIS A 267 -27.16 -7.39 -19.38
C HIS A 267 -26.04 -8.40 -19.70
N ILE A 268 -25.95 -9.51 -18.97
CA ILE A 268 -24.92 -10.55 -19.16
C ILE A 268 -25.34 -11.54 -20.27
N LEU A 269 -26.61 -11.96 -20.27
CA LEU A 269 -27.17 -12.96 -21.19
C LEU A 269 -26.96 -12.63 -22.70
N PRO A 270 -27.19 -11.39 -23.18
CA PRO A 270 -26.99 -11.06 -24.60
C PRO A 270 -25.52 -11.12 -25.03
N ASN A 271 -24.59 -10.75 -24.15
CA ASN A 271 -23.15 -10.78 -24.44
C ASN A 271 -22.60 -12.21 -24.41
N LEU A 272 -23.13 -13.08 -23.55
CA LEU A 272 -22.85 -14.52 -23.54
C LEU A 272 -23.30 -15.25 -24.82
N CYS A 273 -24.39 -14.78 -25.44
CA CYS A 273 -24.96 -15.39 -26.64
C CYS A 273 -24.39 -14.84 -27.96
N ARG A 274 -23.55 -13.80 -27.93
CA ARG A 274 -23.00 -13.16 -29.14
C ARG A 274 -21.63 -13.76 -29.50
N GLN A 275 -21.63 -14.85 -30.27
CA GLN A 275 -20.41 -15.43 -30.85
C GLN A 275 -19.99 -14.64 -32.10
N GLY A 276 -18.84 -13.97 -32.04
CA GLY A 276 -18.19 -13.37 -33.21
C GLY A 276 -16.90 -12.63 -32.85
N PRO A 277 -15.84 -12.68 -33.68
CA PRO A 277 -14.63 -11.91 -33.44
C PRO A 277 -14.96 -10.41 -33.46
N ARG A 278 -14.60 -9.68 -32.40
CA ARG A 278 -14.58 -8.21 -32.45
C ARG A 278 -13.44 -7.82 -33.39
N ASP A 279 -13.76 -7.06 -34.44
CA ASP A 279 -12.76 -6.42 -35.30
C ASP A 279 -11.84 -5.57 -34.43
N LEU A 280 -10.57 -5.98 -34.34
CA LEU A 280 -9.51 -5.29 -33.59
C LEU A 280 -9.11 -3.93 -34.23
N ASN A 281 -9.84 -3.45 -35.24
CA ASN A 281 -9.49 -2.28 -36.06
C ASN A 281 -10.46 -1.09 -35.94
N THR A 282 -11.47 -1.11 -35.07
CA THR A 282 -12.27 0.11 -34.80
C THR A 282 -11.63 0.96 -33.72
N ASP A 283 -10.65 1.77 -34.14
CA ASP A 283 -10.18 3.00 -33.49
C ASP A 283 -11.28 4.07 -33.50
N GLN A 284 -12.40 3.81 -32.80
CA GLN A 284 -13.39 4.86 -32.55
C GLN A 284 -13.00 5.62 -31.29
N SER A 285 -12.33 6.76 -31.55
CA SER A 285 -12.38 8.02 -30.82
C SER A 285 -12.65 7.94 -29.32
N ALA A 286 -11.68 8.36 -28.51
CA ALA A 286 -11.80 8.69 -27.09
C ALA A 286 -12.86 9.79 -26.83
N LYS A 287 -14.13 9.42 -26.93
CA LYS A 287 -15.15 9.92 -26.02
C LYS A 287 -15.04 9.07 -24.76
N GLU A 288 -15.10 9.69 -23.59
CA GLU A 288 -15.21 8.99 -22.30
C GLU A 288 -16.21 7.84 -22.46
N ALA A 289 -15.72 6.60 -22.52
CA ALA A 289 -16.58 5.45 -22.68
C ALA A 289 -17.49 5.44 -21.45
N GLU A 290 -18.81 5.52 -21.67
CA GLU A 290 -19.77 5.40 -20.57
C GLU A 290 -19.45 4.11 -19.81
N PRO A 291 -19.34 4.17 -18.47
CA PRO A 291 -18.92 3.01 -17.70
C PRO A 291 -19.90 1.86 -17.92
N PRO A 292 -19.42 0.61 -18.13
CA PRO A 292 -20.28 -0.53 -18.43
C PRO A 292 -21.41 -0.68 -17.38
N GLU A 293 -22.61 -1.08 -17.83
CA GLU A 293 -23.80 -1.12 -16.96
C GLU A 293 -23.69 -2.17 -15.84
N LEU A 294 -22.90 -3.25 -16.02
CA LEU A 294 -22.69 -4.26 -14.99
C LEU A 294 -21.54 -3.84 -14.06
N LYS A 295 -21.88 -3.24 -12.91
CA LYS A 295 -20.93 -2.85 -11.88
C LYS A 295 -21.02 -3.76 -10.65
N LEU A 296 -19.86 -4.21 -10.19
CA LEU A 296 -19.67 -4.81 -8.89
C LEU A 296 -18.94 -3.83 -7.99
N THR A 297 -19.62 -3.34 -6.95
CA THR A 297 -19.01 -2.42 -5.99
C THR A 297 -18.18 -3.20 -4.97
N MET A 298 -16.88 -2.92 -4.93
CA MET A 298 -15.99 -3.41 -3.89
C MET A 298 -15.91 -2.43 -2.73
N MET A 299 -16.24 -2.90 -1.53
CA MET A 299 -16.19 -2.14 -0.29
C MET A 299 -14.88 -2.40 0.44
N THR A 300 -14.24 -1.33 0.90
CA THR A 300 -12.93 -1.39 1.56
C THR A 300 -12.88 -0.44 2.73
N LEU A 301 -12.17 -0.85 3.79
CA LEU A 301 -11.83 0.03 4.91
C LEU A 301 -10.45 0.63 4.66
N LYS A 302 -10.45 1.88 4.21
CA LYS A 302 -9.23 2.69 4.09
C LYS A 302 -8.90 3.31 5.43
N GLN A 303 -7.71 3.06 5.94
CA GLN A 303 -7.28 3.55 7.25
C GLN A 303 -5.76 3.74 7.30
N PHE A 304 -5.30 4.72 8.08
CA PHE A 304 -3.88 5.01 8.26
C PHE A 304 -3.56 5.26 9.73
N TYR A 305 -2.40 4.77 10.18
CA TYR A 305 -1.94 4.86 11.56
C TYR A 305 -1.73 6.29 12.02
N ASN A 306 -1.98 6.56 13.28
CA ASN A 306 -1.52 7.79 13.92
C ASN A 306 -0.03 7.64 14.33
N PRO A 307 0.90 8.46 13.80
CA PRO A 307 2.31 8.40 14.17
C PRO A 307 2.58 8.59 15.68
N GLU A 308 1.69 9.29 16.39
CA GLU A 308 1.81 9.54 17.84
C GLU A 308 1.18 8.45 18.71
N LYS A 309 0.27 7.65 18.13
CA LYS A 309 -0.52 6.64 18.84
C LYS A 309 -0.73 5.42 17.94
N PRO A 310 0.16 4.41 18.02
CA PRO A 310 0.15 3.21 17.18
C PRO A 310 -1.17 2.44 17.07
N PHE A 311 -2.04 2.51 18.07
CA PHE A 311 -3.31 1.78 18.07
C PHE A 311 -4.48 2.58 17.50
N ASP A 312 -4.23 3.85 17.16
CA ASP A 312 -5.23 4.76 16.62
C ASP A 312 -5.00 5.01 15.13
N ALA A 313 -6.08 5.33 14.42
CA ALA A 313 -6.05 5.81 13.05
C ALA A 313 -6.10 7.34 13.01
N CYS A 314 -5.25 7.96 12.17
CA CYS A 314 -5.34 9.40 11.88
C CYS A 314 -6.40 9.72 10.81
N TYR A 315 -6.82 8.70 10.06
CA TYR A 315 -7.86 8.78 9.04
C TYR A 315 -8.49 7.40 8.84
N GLN A 316 -9.83 7.35 8.73
CA GLN A 316 -10.56 6.16 8.29
C GLN A 316 -11.69 6.53 7.33
N ALA A 317 -11.92 5.68 6.34
CA ALA A 317 -13.01 5.82 5.38
C ALA A 317 -13.49 4.46 4.86
N ILE A 318 -14.77 4.37 4.56
CA ILE A 318 -15.28 3.34 3.66
C ILE A 318 -15.24 3.85 2.25
N VAL A 319 -14.56 3.10 1.40
CA VAL A 319 -14.43 3.39 -0.02
C VAL A 319 -15.16 2.29 -0.78
N GLY A 320 -16.11 2.68 -1.63
CA GLY A 320 -16.68 1.82 -2.66
C GLY A 320 -15.90 2.01 -3.95
N SER A 321 -15.46 0.95 -4.60
CA SER A 321 -14.80 1.02 -5.91
C SER A 321 -15.57 0.15 -6.88
N ASP A 322 -16.08 0.74 -7.96
CA ASP A 322 -16.83 -0.01 -8.96
C ASP A 322 -15.88 -0.71 -9.93
N ILE A 323 -15.97 -2.03 -9.96
CA ILE A 323 -15.42 -2.85 -11.03
C ILE A 323 -16.55 -3.14 -11.99
N ALA A 324 -16.49 -2.58 -13.18
CA ALA A 324 -17.42 -2.86 -14.24
C ALA A 324 -16.88 -3.99 -15.13
N LEU A 325 -17.76 -4.90 -15.52
CA LEU A 325 -17.46 -5.93 -16.50
C LEU A 325 -17.74 -5.36 -17.89
N ASP A 326 -16.69 -5.14 -18.68
CA ASP A 326 -16.80 -4.60 -20.04
C ASP A 326 -17.25 -5.69 -21.04
N SER A 327 -16.54 -6.83 -21.02
CA SER A 327 -16.93 -8.02 -21.78
C SER A 327 -16.61 -9.31 -21.03
N VAL A 328 -17.42 -10.34 -21.28
CA VAL A 328 -17.02 -11.73 -21.05
C VAL A 328 -16.58 -12.30 -22.38
N ASN A 329 -15.31 -12.61 -22.51
CA ASN A 329 -14.75 -13.23 -23.71
C ASN A 329 -15.07 -14.72 -23.70
N ARG A 330 -14.80 -15.39 -22.57
CA ARG A 330 -15.08 -16.82 -22.37
C ARG A 330 -15.41 -17.09 -20.90
N MET A 331 -16.18 -18.13 -20.65
CA MET A 331 -16.37 -18.69 -19.31
C MET A 331 -16.62 -20.19 -19.39
N GLY A 332 -16.34 -20.91 -18.30
CA GLY A 332 -16.60 -22.33 -18.22
C GLY A 332 -16.45 -22.86 -16.80
N LEU A 333 -16.87 -24.10 -16.58
CA LEU A 333 -16.61 -24.79 -15.33
C LEU A 333 -15.12 -25.20 -15.27
N LEU A 334 -14.62 -25.46 -14.07
CA LEU A 334 -13.29 -26.00 -13.86
C LEU A 334 -13.41 -27.48 -13.48
N GLY A 335 -12.86 -28.36 -14.32
CA GLY A 335 -12.92 -29.79 -14.08
C GLY A 335 -14.26 -30.42 -14.47
N ASP A 336 -14.83 -29.98 -15.60
CA ASP A 336 -16.13 -30.36 -16.14
C ASP A 336 -16.38 -31.87 -16.08
N GLU A 337 -15.39 -32.68 -16.44
CA GLU A 337 -15.50 -34.14 -16.37
C GLU A 337 -15.79 -34.65 -14.95
N ASN A 338 -15.11 -34.10 -13.95
CA ASN A 338 -15.30 -34.51 -12.55
C ASN A 338 -16.63 -33.97 -12.01
N GLN A 339 -17.03 -32.77 -12.42
CA GLN A 339 -18.34 -32.20 -12.03
C GLN A 339 -19.50 -33.00 -12.64
N LEU A 340 -19.41 -33.38 -13.92
CA LEU A 340 -20.37 -34.29 -14.57
C LEU A 340 -20.44 -35.65 -13.88
N ARG A 341 -19.31 -36.13 -13.32
CA ARG A 341 -19.22 -37.36 -12.54
C ARG A 341 -19.70 -37.22 -11.09
N GLY A 342 -20.25 -36.06 -10.70
CA GLY A 342 -20.83 -35.84 -9.37
C GLY A 342 -19.86 -35.35 -8.30
N ASP A 343 -18.62 -35.01 -8.65
CA ASP A 343 -17.69 -34.31 -7.75
C ASP A 343 -17.85 -32.78 -7.94
N PRO A 344 -18.59 -32.07 -7.06
CA PRO A 344 -18.81 -30.63 -7.18
C PRO A 344 -17.53 -29.80 -7.04
N SER A 345 -16.42 -30.41 -6.58
CA SER A 345 -15.12 -29.72 -6.52
C SER A 345 -14.37 -29.70 -7.85
N GLY A 346 -14.84 -30.42 -8.87
CA GLY A 346 -14.15 -30.54 -10.15
C GLY A 346 -12.79 -31.27 -10.05
N GLY A 347 -12.53 -32.00 -8.96
CA GLY A 347 -11.23 -32.60 -8.66
C GLY A 347 -10.19 -31.60 -8.15
N PHE A 348 -10.59 -30.41 -7.69
CA PHE A 348 -9.66 -29.45 -7.11
C PHE A 348 -9.56 -29.64 -5.60
N THR A 349 -8.37 -29.39 -5.06
CA THR A 349 -8.09 -29.41 -3.62
C THR A 349 -7.30 -28.16 -3.26
N ILE A 350 -7.76 -27.44 -2.25
CA ILE A 350 -7.13 -26.20 -1.78
C ILE A 350 -6.54 -26.45 -0.40
N ARG A 351 -5.28 -26.08 -0.19
CA ARG A 351 -4.57 -26.19 1.09
C ARG A 351 -4.23 -24.79 1.59
N ILE A 352 -4.67 -24.44 2.80
CA ILE A 352 -4.32 -23.17 3.45
C ILE A 352 -3.55 -23.47 4.74
N TYR A 353 -2.37 -22.89 4.85
CA TYR A 353 -1.51 -23.04 6.03
C TYR A 353 -1.95 -22.07 7.14
N HIS A 354 -1.99 -22.55 8.37
CA HIS A 354 -2.43 -21.77 9.52
C HIS A 354 -1.28 -20.96 10.11
N TYR A 355 -1.29 -19.66 9.89
CA TYR A 355 -0.38 -18.74 10.56
C TYR A 355 -1.18 -17.71 11.35
N ASP A 356 -0.78 -17.44 12.59
CA ASP A 356 -1.37 -16.35 13.40
C ASP A 356 -1.24 -14.99 12.69
N ALA A 357 -0.18 -14.86 11.88
CA ALA A 357 0.11 -13.75 10.99
C ALA A 357 -0.98 -13.53 9.91
N GLN A 358 -1.62 -14.60 9.44
CA GLN A 358 -2.63 -14.61 8.38
C GLN A 358 -3.79 -15.54 8.77
N PRO A 359 -4.67 -15.11 9.68
CA PRO A 359 -5.72 -15.96 10.26
C PRO A 359 -6.93 -16.11 9.31
N ILE A 360 -6.69 -16.44 8.04
CA ILE A 360 -7.70 -16.47 6.97
C ILE A 360 -8.82 -17.45 7.31
N VAL A 361 -8.48 -18.69 7.64
CA VAL A 361 -9.44 -19.77 7.92
C VAL A 361 -10.31 -19.42 9.12
N ASP A 362 -9.70 -18.99 10.22
CA ASP A 362 -10.39 -18.71 11.47
C ASP A 362 -11.26 -17.45 11.40
N LYS A 363 -10.74 -16.36 10.82
CA LYS A 363 -11.46 -15.08 10.69
C LYS A 363 -12.63 -15.17 9.73
N LEU A 364 -12.46 -15.85 8.60
CA LEU A 364 -13.53 -16.02 7.62
C LEU A 364 -14.45 -17.20 7.96
N GLY A 365 -14.11 -18.01 8.96
CA GLY A 365 -14.89 -19.16 9.36
C GLY A 365 -15.00 -20.22 8.26
N LEU A 366 -13.94 -20.42 7.47
CA LEU A 366 -13.92 -21.40 6.38
C LEU A 366 -14.09 -22.82 6.93
N GLN A 367 -14.89 -23.64 6.25
CA GLN A 367 -15.18 -25.01 6.67
C GLN A 367 -14.22 -25.99 5.99
N ALA A 368 -13.15 -26.35 6.70
CA ALA A 368 -12.18 -27.34 6.21
C ALA A 368 -12.79 -28.74 6.19
N LEU A 369 -12.49 -29.51 5.14
CA LEU A 369 -12.82 -30.94 5.04
C LEU A 369 -12.04 -31.74 6.08
N ARG A 370 -10.76 -31.44 6.22
CA ARG A 370 -9.87 -31.99 7.24
C ARG A 370 -8.73 -31.03 7.53
N VAL A 371 -8.14 -31.20 8.71
CA VAL A 371 -6.94 -30.48 9.12
C VAL A 371 -5.81 -31.50 9.28
N GLU A 372 -4.74 -31.32 8.51
CA GLU A 372 -3.55 -32.15 8.62
C GLU A 372 -2.54 -31.46 9.56
N LYS A 373 -2.04 -32.22 10.53
CA LYS A 373 -0.84 -31.85 11.29
C LYS A 373 0.37 -32.40 10.53
N GLY A 374 0.87 -31.69 9.52
CA GLY A 374 1.97 -32.21 8.73
C GLY A 374 2.29 -31.42 7.47
N GLY A 375 3.37 -30.64 7.55
CA GLY A 375 4.14 -30.07 6.45
C GLY A 375 5.57 -29.82 6.97
N GLN A 376 6.53 -29.47 6.12
CA GLN A 376 7.97 -29.31 6.44
C GLN A 376 8.32 -28.36 7.62
N ALA A 377 7.32 -27.75 8.28
CA ALA A 377 7.48 -26.77 9.36
C ALA A 377 6.58 -26.98 10.60
N GLY A 378 5.88 -28.10 10.74
CA GLY A 378 5.03 -28.37 11.94
C GLY A 378 3.74 -27.52 12.04
N VAL A 379 3.40 -26.78 10.99
CA VAL A 379 2.19 -25.93 10.90
C VAL A 379 0.98 -26.77 10.48
N SER A 380 -0.19 -26.50 11.06
CA SER A 380 -1.45 -27.16 10.66
C SER A 380 -1.94 -26.63 9.32
N VAL A 381 -2.41 -27.54 8.47
CA VAL A 381 -2.89 -27.23 7.12
C VAL A 381 -4.36 -27.61 7.01
N SER A 382 -5.22 -26.64 6.70
CA SER A 382 -6.62 -26.90 6.39
C SER A 382 -6.79 -27.22 4.91
N ILE A 383 -7.55 -28.27 4.64
CA ILE A 383 -7.82 -28.75 3.29
C ILE A 383 -9.28 -28.49 2.96
N PHE A 384 -9.53 -27.88 1.80
CA PHE A 384 -10.84 -27.50 1.33
C PHE A 384 -11.13 -28.14 -0.03
N LYS A 385 -12.41 -28.50 -0.22
CA LYS A 385 -12.98 -28.86 -1.51
C LYS A 385 -13.88 -27.71 -1.96
N PRO A 386 -13.55 -26.99 -3.05
CA PRO A 386 -14.42 -25.94 -3.56
C PRO A 386 -15.75 -26.52 -4.05
N THR A 387 -16.75 -25.66 -4.24
CA THR A 387 -18.07 -26.04 -4.76
C THR A 387 -18.32 -25.28 -6.06
N PHE A 388 -18.46 -26.00 -7.19
CA PHE A 388 -18.51 -25.46 -8.55
C PHE A 388 -17.43 -24.43 -8.84
N PRO A 389 -16.16 -24.82 -8.86
CA PRO A 389 -15.15 -23.92 -9.38
C PRO A 389 -15.42 -23.64 -10.87
N PHE A 390 -15.19 -22.40 -11.27
CA PHE A 390 -15.40 -21.93 -12.64
C PHE A 390 -14.33 -20.90 -13.01
N TRP A 391 -14.21 -20.62 -14.30
CA TRP A 391 -13.27 -19.64 -14.82
C TRP A 391 -13.97 -18.67 -15.76
N ALA A 392 -13.43 -17.47 -15.86
CA ALA A 392 -13.86 -16.46 -16.79
C ALA A 392 -12.64 -15.71 -17.36
N ASP A 393 -12.72 -15.41 -18.64
CA ASP A 393 -11.82 -14.52 -19.37
C ASP A 393 -12.64 -13.27 -19.69
N THR A 394 -12.26 -12.15 -19.07
CA THR A 394 -13.08 -10.94 -19.04
C THR A 394 -12.25 -9.69 -19.23
N ASP A 395 -12.85 -8.69 -19.85
CA ASP A 395 -12.32 -7.33 -19.82
C ASP A 395 -12.98 -6.57 -18.67
N LEU A 396 -12.16 -5.96 -17.81
CA LEU A 396 -12.63 -5.24 -16.63
C LEU A 396 -12.34 -3.76 -16.80
N TYR A 397 -13.28 -2.93 -16.35
CA TYR A 397 -13.11 -1.50 -16.20
C TYR A 397 -13.16 -1.17 -14.71
N TYR A 398 -12.12 -0.55 -14.18
CA TYR A 398 -12.12 -0.08 -12.79
C TYR A 398 -12.40 1.41 -12.79
N GLY A 399 -13.48 1.78 -12.13
CA GLY A 399 -13.85 3.17 -11.92
C GLY A 399 -13.00 3.86 -10.86
N ARG A 400 -13.25 5.16 -10.71
CA ARG A 400 -12.77 5.94 -9.56
C ARG A 400 -13.38 5.39 -8.27
N GLY A 401 -12.64 5.48 -7.18
CA GLY A 401 -13.19 5.16 -5.86
C GLY A 401 -14.21 6.23 -5.43
N GLN A 402 -15.16 5.83 -4.61
CA GLN A 402 -16.14 6.71 -3.99
C GLN A 402 -16.03 6.58 -2.48
N VAL A 403 -15.74 7.68 -1.81
CA VAL A 403 -15.74 7.73 -0.35
C VAL A 403 -17.20 7.78 0.11
N ILE A 404 -17.71 6.67 0.65
CA ILE A 404 -19.08 6.56 1.18
C ILE A 404 -19.20 7.37 2.47
N CYS A 405 -18.23 7.17 3.37
CA CYS A 405 -18.08 7.96 4.57
C CYS A 405 -16.62 7.98 4.98
N SER A 406 -16.21 9.07 5.62
CA SER A 406 -14.88 9.22 6.21
C SER A 406 -15.01 9.89 7.56
N ARG A 407 -14.17 9.48 8.50
CA ARG A 407 -13.99 10.17 9.77
C ARG A 407 -12.51 10.50 9.97
N PRO A 408 -12.19 11.75 10.34
CA PRO A 408 -10.91 12.04 10.95
C PRO A 408 -10.96 11.79 12.44
N THR A 409 -9.79 11.71 13.08
CA THR A 409 -9.66 11.92 14.53
C THR A 409 -10.44 13.20 14.86
N LEU A 410 -11.51 13.05 15.65
CA LEU A 410 -12.61 14.00 15.78
C LEU A 410 -12.11 15.41 16.13
N ASP A 411 -12.80 16.46 15.67
CA ASP A 411 -12.50 17.80 16.14
C ASP A 411 -12.83 17.96 17.63
N ASN A 412 -12.26 18.99 18.26
CA ASN A 412 -12.44 19.39 19.67
C ASN A 412 -13.91 19.58 20.13
N LYS A 413 -14.91 19.37 19.25
CA LYS A 413 -16.35 19.51 19.55
C LYS A 413 -17.12 18.19 19.43
N GLY A 414 -16.45 17.07 19.15
CA GLY A 414 -17.07 15.74 19.17
C GLY A 414 -18.24 15.56 18.20
N LYS A 415 -18.36 16.43 17.18
CA LYS A 415 -19.40 16.31 16.16
C LYS A 415 -18.83 15.56 14.96
N ILE A 416 -19.44 14.42 14.65
CA ILE A 416 -19.27 13.73 13.38
C ILE A 416 -19.75 14.67 12.28
N LYS A 417 -18.82 15.39 11.63
CA LYS A 417 -19.09 16.00 10.33
C LYS A 417 -18.59 15.05 9.27
N CYS A 418 -19.47 14.17 8.81
CA CYS A 418 -19.32 13.63 7.46
C CYS A 418 -19.34 14.85 6.52
N PRO A 419 -18.42 14.98 5.57
CA PRO A 419 -18.68 15.80 4.40
C PRO A 419 -19.85 15.12 3.71
N GLN A 420 -21.06 15.63 3.96
CA GLN A 420 -22.23 15.33 3.16
C GLN A 420 -21.91 16.00 1.82
N ARG A 421 -21.24 15.27 0.93
CA ARG A 421 -21.08 15.70 -0.45
C ARG A 421 -22.29 15.16 -1.17
N ASP A 422 -23.05 16.09 -1.73
CA ASP A 422 -24.26 15.87 -2.50
C ASP A 422 -24.04 14.69 -3.47
N LEU A 423 -24.68 13.56 -3.16
CA LEU A 423 -24.87 12.46 -4.09
C LEU A 423 -26.08 12.81 -4.95
N ASP A 424 -25.99 13.94 -5.64
CA ASP A 424 -26.99 14.39 -6.59
C ASP A 424 -26.55 13.93 -7.97
N ASP A 425 -26.95 12.71 -8.34
CA ASP A 425 -27.64 12.60 -9.63
C ASP A 425 -28.78 11.57 -9.55
N ASP A 426 -29.97 12.14 -9.73
CA ASP A 426 -31.32 11.61 -9.90
C ASP A 426 -31.99 10.70 -8.84
N ARG A 427 -32.54 11.45 -7.86
CA ARG A 427 -33.87 11.33 -7.21
C ARG A 427 -33.97 10.40 -6.00
N MET A 428 -34.02 11.03 -4.81
CA MET A 428 -35.26 11.20 -4.04
C MET A 428 -34.99 12.04 -2.77
N ILE A 429 -35.62 13.22 -2.71
CA ILE A 429 -36.31 13.91 -1.60
C ILE A 429 -35.89 13.50 -0.19
N PHE A 430 -35.57 14.44 0.73
CA PHE A 430 -36.30 14.61 2.00
C PHE A 430 -35.90 15.84 2.82
N ALA A 431 -36.94 16.33 3.49
CA ALA A 431 -37.11 17.57 4.22
C ALA A 431 -36.07 17.83 5.31
N SER A 432 -35.67 19.09 5.38
CA SER A 432 -34.97 19.72 6.49
C SER A 432 -35.71 19.52 7.82
N TRP A 433 -35.04 18.94 8.81
CA TRP A 433 -35.37 19.23 10.21
C TRP A 433 -34.73 20.58 10.59
N GLU A 434 -35.46 21.67 10.36
CA GLU A 434 -35.16 22.98 10.93
C GLU A 434 -36.00 23.25 12.19
N ARG A 435 -35.39 23.91 13.17
CA ARG A 435 -36.03 24.96 13.98
C ARG A 435 -35.06 26.15 14.09
N PRO A 436 -35.58 27.39 14.25
CA PRO A 436 -35.29 28.46 13.29
C PRO A 436 -34.15 29.42 13.69
N LYS A 437 -33.48 29.90 12.64
CA LYS A 437 -32.86 31.21 12.38
C LYS A 437 -32.52 32.12 13.59
N THR A 438 -31.23 32.34 13.77
CA THR A 438 -30.71 33.73 13.85
C THR A 438 -29.93 34.05 12.59
N GLN A 439 -30.36 35.13 11.97
CA GLN A 439 -29.94 35.64 10.66
C GLN A 439 -28.56 36.30 10.80
N SER A 440 -27.57 35.81 10.06
CA SER A 440 -26.31 36.54 9.84
C SER A 440 -25.98 36.52 8.34
N ASP A 441 -26.40 37.59 7.67
CA ASP A 441 -25.64 38.41 6.72
C ASP A 441 -24.61 37.73 5.77
N PRO A 442 -24.83 37.74 4.44
CA PRO A 442 -23.94 37.13 3.45
C PRO A 442 -22.90 38.13 2.91
N THR A 443 -22.04 38.69 3.77
CA THR A 443 -20.82 39.38 3.30
C THR A 443 -19.65 39.17 4.26
N THR A 444 -18.99 38.02 4.19
CA THR A 444 -17.56 37.92 4.52
C THR A 444 -16.94 36.75 3.78
N LYS A 445 -16.11 37.03 2.78
CA LYS A 445 -15.01 36.15 2.38
C LYS A 445 -14.02 36.10 3.56
N SER A 446 -14.38 35.38 4.62
CA SER A 446 -13.47 35.16 5.73
C SER A 446 -12.36 34.24 5.25
N ALA A 447 -11.12 34.72 5.33
CA ALA A 447 -9.93 33.90 5.09
C ALA A 447 -10.01 32.61 5.94
N PRO A 448 -9.53 31.46 5.44
CA PRO A 448 -9.53 30.23 6.22
C PRO A 448 -8.84 30.47 7.57
N LYS A 449 -9.56 30.31 8.68
CA LYS A 449 -9.01 30.51 10.02
C LYS A 449 -8.20 29.29 10.45
N ILE A 450 -6.99 29.49 11.01
CA ILE A 450 -6.22 28.42 11.66
C ILE A 450 -6.99 27.90 12.89
N ILE A 451 -7.03 26.58 13.05
CA ILE A 451 -7.50 25.94 14.27
C ILE A 451 -6.28 25.58 15.13
N LYS A 452 -6.12 26.28 16.26
CA LYS A 452 -5.12 25.92 17.28
C LYS A 452 -5.71 24.85 18.19
N ALA A 453 -5.08 23.67 18.23
CA ALA A 453 -5.53 22.54 19.04
C ALA A 453 -4.53 22.19 20.15
N LYS A 454 -5.03 21.59 21.24
CA LYS A 454 -4.21 20.88 22.25
C LYS A 454 -4.39 19.38 22.04
N LYS A 455 -3.34 18.58 22.23
CA LYS A 455 -3.29 17.15 21.86
C LYS A 455 -4.28 16.23 22.60
N ASP A 456 -4.86 16.66 23.73
CA ASP A 456 -5.56 15.74 24.66
C ASP A 456 -7.11 15.75 24.59
N LYS A 457 -7.72 16.37 23.57
CA LYS A 457 -9.18 16.56 23.55
C LYS A 457 -9.95 15.76 22.50
N ASP A 458 -9.25 15.09 21.58
CA ASP A 458 -9.90 14.37 20.49
C ASP A 458 -10.05 12.88 20.87
N PRO A 459 -11.26 12.30 20.84
CA PRO A 459 -11.46 10.87 21.08
C PRO A 459 -10.62 10.03 20.10
N PRO A 460 -9.94 8.97 20.58
CA PRO A 460 -9.17 8.09 19.71
C PRO A 460 -10.09 7.38 18.72
N ILE A 461 -9.59 7.18 17.49
CA ILE A 461 -10.23 6.30 16.50
C ILE A 461 -9.44 5.00 16.51
N PRO A 462 -9.99 3.89 17.00
CA PRO A 462 -9.28 2.63 17.00
C PRO A 462 -8.90 2.21 15.58
N TYR A 463 -7.65 1.82 15.38
CA TYR A 463 -7.22 1.18 14.15
C TYR A 463 -7.81 -0.23 14.07
N ASN A 464 -8.39 -0.60 12.94
CA ASN A 464 -9.03 -1.90 12.78
C ASN A 464 -7.99 -2.99 12.48
N THR A 465 -7.85 -3.93 13.43
CA THR A 465 -6.85 -5.01 13.42
C THR A 465 -7.40 -6.39 13.08
N VAL A 466 -8.64 -6.48 12.57
CA VAL A 466 -9.34 -7.75 12.32
C VAL A 466 -8.55 -8.71 11.40
N ARG A 467 -7.69 -8.18 10.51
CA ARG A 467 -6.86 -8.95 9.57
C ARG A 467 -5.60 -9.60 10.19
N GLY A 468 -5.29 -9.32 11.46
CA GLY A 468 -4.08 -9.82 12.15
C GLY A 468 -2.85 -8.93 11.94
N GLY A 469 -1.89 -9.02 12.87
CA GLY A 469 -0.76 -8.08 12.96
C GLY A 469 0.26 -8.17 11.82
N ALA A 470 0.46 -9.33 11.19
CA ALA A 470 1.40 -9.44 10.08
C ALA A 470 0.86 -8.93 8.73
N THR A 471 -0.39 -8.50 8.64
CA THR A 471 -0.87 -7.72 7.47
C THR A 471 -0.69 -6.22 7.66
N GLN A 472 -0.20 -5.82 8.83
CA GLN A 472 -0.18 -4.44 9.27
C GLN A 472 1.22 -3.81 9.18
N PRO A 473 1.27 -2.51 8.88
CA PRO A 473 2.39 -1.65 9.27
C PRO A 473 2.82 -1.89 10.71
N ILE A 474 4.13 -1.89 10.95
CA ILE A 474 4.70 -1.95 12.30
C ILE A 474 4.97 -0.53 12.74
N ALA A 475 4.37 -0.13 13.86
CA ALA A 475 4.56 1.17 14.46
C ALA A 475 5.64 1.14 15.54
N GLY A 476 6.28 2.28 15.78
CA GLY A 476 7.29 2.46 16.83
C GLY A 476 6.66 2.62 18.21
N PRO A 477 7.41 3.10 19.22
CA PRO A 477 8.81 3.49 19.14
C PRO A 477 9.71 2.27 18.86
N PHE A 478 10.89 2.52 18.31
CA PHE A 478 11.82 1.49 17.90
C PHE A 478 13.17 1.63 18.59
N GLU A 479 13.77 0.50 18.92
CA GLU A 479 15.18 0.42 19.28
C GLU A 479 15.96 -0.37 18.23
N PHE A 480 17.06 0.22 17.79
CA PHE A 480 18.00 -0.37 16.85
C PHE A 480 19.36 -0.45 17.55
N PRO A 481 19.65 -1.53 18.28
CA PRO A 481 20.91 -1.66 19.01
C PRO A 481 22.13 -1.74 18.08
N ASP A 482 21.93 -2.16 16.83
CA ASP A 482 23.01 -2.37 15.86
C ASP A 482 22.66 -1.81 14.47
N VAL A 483 23.09 -0.59 14.19
CA VAL A 483 22.94 0.04 12.87
C VAL A 483 24.30 0.47 12.35
N THR A 484 24.65 -0.01 11.17
CA THR A 484 25.74 0.56 10.38
C THR A 484 25.19 1.60 9.43
N VAL A 485 25.66 2.84 9.55
CA VAL A 485 25.28 3.95 8.69
C VAL A 485 26.51 4.39 7.92
N GLN A 486 26.44 4.35 6.60
CA GLN A 486 27.45 4.90 5.69
C GLN A 486 26.91 6.20 5.09
N VAL A 487 27.73 7.23 5.06
CA VAL A 487 27.34 8.58 4.64
C VAL A 487 28.31 9.06 3.58
N TYR A 488 27.76 9.48 2.43
CA TYR A 488 28.50 10.00 1.29
C TYR A 488 28.03 11.42 0.99
N GLY A 489 28.89 12.41 1.19
CA GLY A 489 28.59 13.80 0.85
C GLY A 489 28.65 14.02 -0.66
N LEU A 490 27.61 14.65 -1.21
CA LEU A 490 27.50 15.04 -2.61
C LEU A 490 27.30 16.55 -2.66
N GLU A 491 28.21 17.25 -3.32
CA GLU A 491 28.13 18.71 -3.45
C GLU A 491 26.99 19.09 -4.42
N ALA A 492 26.20 20.09 -4.06
CA ALA A 492 25.16 20.67 -4.90
C ALA A 492 25.64 22.01 -5.49
N ASN A 493 25.22 22.26 -6.74
CA ASN A 493 25.72 23.30 -7.63
C ASN A 493 25.05 24.66 -7.44
N ASP A 494 23.88 24.65 -6.83
CA ASP A 494 22.97 25.78 -6.83
C ASP A 494 22.08 25.74 -5.58
N ASP A 495 22.44 26.56 -4.59
CA ASP A 495 21.61 26.79 -3.40
C ASP A 495 20.18 27.22 -3.81
N ASN A 496 20.01 27.86 -4.98
CA ASN A 496 18.69 28.20 -5.49
C ASN A 496 17.91 26.96 -5.92
N ARG A 497 18.53 25.92 -6.51
CA ARG A 497 17.82 24.69 -6.85
C ARG A 497 17.39 23.90 -5.63
N LEU A 498 18.26 23.77 -4.63
CA LEU A 498 17.87 23.12 -3.37
C LEU A 498 16.74 23.89 -2.68
N LYS A 499 16.79 25.23 -2.71
CA LYS A 499 15.73 26.08 -2.19
C LYS A 499 14.43 25.94 -2.98
N GLU A 500 14.48 26.00 -4.32
CA GLU A 500 13.32 25.79 -5.21
C GLU A 500 12.70 24.41 -5.00
N PHE A 501 13.53 23.38 -4.81
CA PHE A 501 13.08 22.04 -4.49
C PHE A 501 12.33 22.02 -3.15
N LEU A 502 12.89 22.60 -2.08
CA LEU A 502 12.24 22.68 -0.77
C LEU A 502 10.98 23.54 -0.78
N ASP A 503 10.99 24.62 -1.55
CA ASP A 503 9.84 25.50 -1.71
C ASP A 503 8.68 24.72 -2.34
N ARG A 504 8.92 24.05 -3.46
CA ARG A 504 7.92 23.21 -4.15
C ARG A 504 7.44 22.04 -3.28
N TYR A 505 8.37 21.29 -2.69
CA TYR A 505 8.05 20.04 -1.98
C TYR A 505 7.35 20.29 -0.64
N LEU A 506 7.76 21.31 0.11
CA LEU A 506 7.24 21.60 1.47
C LEU A 506 6.72 23.03 1.63
N ASN A 507 7.52 24.06 1.33
CA ASN A 507 7.22 25.41 1.82
C ASN A 507 5.99 26.03 1.16
N ASP A 508 5.72 25.77 -0.12
CA ASP A 508 4.52 26.26 -0.81
C ASP A 508 3.25 25.69 -0.19
N THR A 509 3.30 24.39 0.15
CA THR A 509 2.19 23.69 0.81
C THR A 509 1.96 24.22 2.24
N LEU A 510 3.03 24.51 2.97
CA LEU A 510 2.98 25.09 4.32
C LEU A 510 2.68 26.60 4.31
N GLY A 511 3.00 27.30 3.23
CA GLY A 511 2.72 28.72 3.02
C GLY A 511 1.24 29.02 2.92
N LEU A 512 0.41 27.99 2.68
CA LEU A 512 -1.05 28.05 2.76
C LEU A 512 -1.59 28.12 4.20
N ILE A 513 -0.73 28.06 5.23
CA ILE A 513 -1.10 28.32 6.63
C ILE A 513 -1.24 29.85 6.81
N PRO A 514 -2.45 30.41 7.00
CA PRO A 514 -2.64 31.86 7.08
C PRO A 514 -2.07 32.47 8.39
N ASP A 515 -1.84 33.79 8.44
CA ASP A 515 -1.52 34.64 9.60
C ASP A 515 -0.94 34.05 10.91
N GLY A 516 0.29 34.47 11.25
CA GLY A 516 0.93 34.31 12.58
C GLY A 516 1.60 32.96 12.84
N TRP A 517 1.55 32.03 11.88
CA TRP A 517 2.23 30.74 11.95
C TRP A 517 2.82 30.31 10.58
N LYS A 518 3.94 30.94 10.20
CA LYS A 518 4.69 30.63 8.97
C LYS A 518 5.82 29.66 9.27
N MET A 519 5.76 28.46 8.70
CA MET A 519 6.88 27.50 8.73
C MET A 519 7.63 27.55 7.41
N LYS A 520 8.96 27.49 7.49
CA LYS A 520 9.84 27.46 6.32
C LYS A 520 11.06 26.59 6.58
N PHE A 521 11.47 25.85 5.56
CA PHE A 521 12.71 25.08 5.53
C PHE A 521 13.66 25.70 4.50
N GLU A 522 14.90 25.92 4.89
CA GLU A 522 15.96 26.43 4.01
C GLU A 522 17.13 25.46 4.01
N PRO A 523 17.85 25.27 2.89
CA PRO A 523 19.01 24.38 2.85
C PRO A 523 20.03 24.74 3.94
N TRP A 524 20.62 23.72 4.57
CA TRP A 524 21.75 23.91 5.47
C TRP A 524 23.04 23.50 4.75
N GLY A 525 23.66 24.50 4.11
CA GLY A 525 24.85 24.34 3.27
C GLY A 525 24.51 23.78 1.88
N SER A 526 25.56 23.58 1.08
CA SER A 526 25.45 23.14 -0.32
C SER A 526 25.69 21.64 -0.50
N PHE A 527 25.42 20.82 0.52
CA PHE A 527 25.63 19.37 0.47
C PHE A 527 24.33 18.57 0.60
N VAL A 528 24.21 17.56 -0.25
CA VAL A 528 23.23 16.47 -0.14
C VAL A 528 23.96 15.22 0.30
N TYR A 529 23.34 14.38 1.11
CA TYR A 529 23.97 13.17 1.61
C TYR A 529 23.27 11.93 1.08
N LEU A 530 24.02 11.02 0.47
CA LEU A 530 23.56 9.66 0.27
C LEU A 530 23.88 8.87 1.53
N MET A 531 22.86 8.30 2.17
CA MET A 531 22.98 7.53 3.39
C MET A 531 22.52 6.10 3.17
N VAL A 532 23.39 5.13 3.50
CA VAL A 532 23.10 3.69 3.47
C VAL A 532 23.02 3.21 4.91
N SER A 533 21.86 2.72 5.33
CA SER A 533 21.66 2.13 6.65
C SER A 533 21.51 0.62 6.51
N ILE A 534 22.29 -0.12 7.29
CA ILE A 534 22.26 -1.58 7.37
C ILE A 534 21.96 -1.94 8.82
N TYR A 535 20.94 -2.75 9.03
CA TYR A 535 20.47 -3.17 10.35
C TYR A 535 21.06 -4.54 10.68
N GLY A 536 22.00 -4.56 11.63
CA GLY A 536 22.67 -5.76 12.09
C GLY A 536 21.89 -6.51 13.17
N ASP A 537 22.44 -7.64 13.60
CA ASP A 537 21.95 -8.42 14.74
C ASP A 537 23.05 -8.84 15.73
N GLU A 538 24.30 -8.37 15.56
CA GLU A 538 25.41 -8.81 16.42
C GLU A 538 25.31 -8.21 17.83
N LEU A 539 24.92 -6.93 17.93
CA LEU A 539 24.79 -6.23 19.23
C LEU A 539 23.35 -6.28 19.79
N GLY A 540 22.44 -6.95 19.08
CA GLY A 540 21.04 -7.09 19.45
C GLY A 540 20.12 -6.97 18.24
N LYS A 541 18.89 -7.45 18.38
CA LYS A 541 17.87 -7.35 17.33
C LYS A 541 17.08 -6.05 17.50
N MET A 542 16.70 -5.48 16.36
CA MET A 542 15.67 -4.43 16.31
C MET A 542 14.38 -4.92 16.96
N TYR A 543 13.73 -4.04 17.74
CA TYR A 543 12.39 -4.29 18.25
C TYR A 543 11.55 -3.01 18.34
N SER A 544 10.24 -3.21 18.42
CA SER A 544 9.24 -2.15 18.63
C SER A 544 8.59 -2.32 19.98
N ASP A 545 8.48 -1.27 20.79
CA ASP A 545 7.79 -1.38 22.09
C ASP A 545 6.28 -1.52 21.94
N SER A 546 5.71 -0.96 20.87
CA SER A 546 4.25 -1.00 20.67
C SER A 546 3.79 -2.27 19.97
N THR A 547 4.60 -2.83 19.07
CA THR A 547 4.25 -3.99 18.24
C THR A 547 5.51 -4.78 17.91
N ASN A 548 6.10 -5.43 18.91
CA ASN A 548 7.28 -6.27 18.72
C ASN A 548 6.94 -7.60 18.01
N ILE A 549 6.73 -7.58 16.69
CA ILE A 549 6.40 -8.81 15.95
C ILE A 549 7.62 -9.50 15.33
N GLY A 550 8.80 -8.89 15.37
CA GLY A 550 10.05 -9.42 14.83
C GLY A 550 10.93 -8.33 14.24
N SER A 551 11.95 -8.67 13.45
CA SER A 551 12.78 -7.70 12.70
C SER A 551 12.32 -7.66 11.23
N TRP A 552 12.10 -6.46 10.68
CA TRP A 552 11.46 -6.27 9.37
C TRP A 552 12.21 -5.32 8.42
N VAL A 553 13.26 -4.61 8.88
CA VAL A 553 14.11 -3.76 8.02
C VAL A 553 15.51 -4.37 8.01
N GLU A 554 16.12 -4.47 6.83
CA GLU A 554 17.49 -4.97 6.69
C GLU A 554 18.41 -3.90 6.10
N LYS A 555 18.00 -3.29 4.99
CA LYS A 555 18.79 -2.25 4.31
C LYS A 555 17.91 -1.10 3.83
N GLU A 556 18.43 0.11 3.96
CA GLU A 556 17.80 1.34 3.51
C GLU A 556 18.83 2.21 2.80
N VAL A 557 18.46 2.80 1.66
CA VAL A 557 19.25 3.84 0.99
C VAL A 557 18.40 5.09 0.90
N SER A 558 18.96 6.23 1.31
CA SER A 558 18.25 7.50 1.34
C SER A 558 19.10 8.64 0.82
N VAL A 559 18.46 9.57 0.11
CA VAL A 559 19.04 10.85 -0.26
C VAL A 559 18.51 11.87 0.73
N CYS A 560 19.41 12.53 1.45
CA CYS A 560 19.14 13.38 2.60
C CYS A 560 19.51 14.83 2.29
N VAL A 561 18.57 15.75 2.51
CA VAL A 561 18.77 17.20 2.41
C VAL A 561 18.72 17.79 3.82
N PRO A 562 19.85 18.25 4.37
CA PRO A 562 19.88 18.98 5.64
C PRO A 562 19.21 20.35 5.48
N VAL A 563 18.40 20.73 6.48
CA VAL A 563 17.66 21.99 6.45
C VAL A 563 17.66 22.71 7.78
N ASN A 564 17.67 24.04 7.69
CA ASN A 564 17.33 24.94 8.77
C ASN A 564 15.80 25.08 8.83
N TRP A 565 15.23 24.93 10.03
CA TRP A 565 13.80 25.04 10.28
C TRP A 565 13.49 26.41 10.91
N TYR A 566 12.70 27.21 10.21
CA TYR A 566 12.21 28.52 10.65
C TYR A 566 10.73 28.49 11.01
N LYS A 567 10.38 29.30 12.01
CA LYS A 567 9.00 29.61 12.39
C LYS A 567 8.86 31.12 12.59
N ASN A 568 7.93 31.73 11.86
CA ASN A 568 7.69 33.18 11.88
C ASN A 568 8.97 34.00 11.64
N GLY A 569 9.87 33.50 10.79
CA GLY A 569 11.17 34.12 10.49
C GLY A 569 12.28 33.85 11.50
N GLU A 570 11.99 33.25 12.67
CA GLU A 570 12.99 32.84 13.66
C GLU A 570 13.45 31.40 13.39
N LYS A 571 14.76 31.14 13.33
CA LYS A 571 15.31 29.78 13.29
C LYS A 571 14.96 29.07 14.61
N VAL A 572 14.18 28.00 14.53
CA VAL A 572 13.74 27.23 15.72
C VAL A 572 14.53 25.96 15.91
N ASN A 573 14.92 25.29 14.81
CA ASN A 573 15.70 24.06 14.85
C ASN A 573 16.39 23.79 13.50
N TRP A 574 17.01 22.63 13.38
CA TRP A 574 17.45 22.03 12.12
C TRP A 574 16.83 20.62 11.97
N GLY A 575 16.90 20.06 10.77
CA GLY A 575 16.48 18.68 10.52
C GLY A 575 16.99 18.16 9.18
N ILE A 576 16.58 16.95 8.85
CA ILE A 576 16.89 16.26 7.59
C ILE A 576 15.58 15.91 6.89
N ILE A 577 15.49 16.24 5.60
CA ILE A 577 14.40 15.81 4.73
C ILE A 577 14.94 14.68 3.85
N ARG A 578 14.19 13.58 3.75
CA ARG A 578 14.52 12.41 2.92
C ARG A 578 13.54 12.30 1.76
N PRO A 579 13.73 13.06 0.66
CA PRO A 579 12.79 13.04 -0.46
C PRO A 579 12.85 11.74 -1.27
N PHE A 580 14.01 11.09 -1.32
CA PHE A 580 14.17 9.79 -1.97
C PHE A 580 14.65 8.77 -0.95
N LEU A 581 13.86 7.71 -0.78
CA LEU A 581 14.08 6.71 0.24
C LEU A 581 13.72 5.33 -0.32
N PHE A 582 14.60 4.36 -0.12
CA PHE A 582 14.49 3.04 -0.69
C PHE A 582 14.70 1.98 0.38
N GLY A 583 13.79 1.02 0.46
CA GLY A 583 13.85 -0.08 1.42
C GLY A 583 13.81 -1.43 0.71
N ASN A 584 14.46 -2.44 1.31
CA ASN A 584 14.56 -3.77 0.71
C ASN A 584 13.47 -4.77 1.14
N THR A 585 12.54 -4.37 2.01
CA THR A 585 11.40 -5.21 2.41
C THR A 585 10.07 -4.47 2.23
N GLY A 586 9.07 -5.17 1.70
CA GLY A 586 7.74 -4.57 1.48
C GLY A 586 7.10 -4.07 2.77
N ARG A 587 7.31 -4.75 3.91
CA ARG A 587 6.78 -4.31 5.20
C ARG A 587 7.43 -3.02 5.70
N ALA A 588 8.75 -2.87 5.58
CA ALA A 588 9.42 -1.63 5.95
C ALA A 588 8.89 -0.45 5.13
N VAL A 589 8.79 -0.64 3.81
CA VAL A 589 8.26 0.36 2.86
C VAL A 589 6.82 0.75 3.23
N ILE A 590 5.93 -0.22 3.44
CA ILE A 590 4.54 0.02 3.84
C ILE A 590 4.47 0.75 5.19
N SER A 591 5.29 0.34 6.17
CA SER A 591 5.29 0.93 7.51
C SER A 591 5.72 2.39 7.49
N ASP A 592 6.81 2.69 6.79
CA ASP A 592 7.33 4.04 6.61
C ASP A 592 6.31 4.97 5.96
N ARG A 593 5.63 4.50 4.89
CA ARG A 593 4.61 5.28 4.16
C ARG A 593 3.34 5.50 4.97
N GLU A 594 2.77 4.44 5.55
CA GLU A 594 1.45 4.49 6.20
C GLU A 594 1.49 5.11 7.61
N ILE A 595 2.61 5.02 8.31
CA ILE A 595 2.74 5.54 9.68
C ILE A 595 3.36 6.94 9.68
N ASN A 596 4.59 7.07 9.20
CA ASN A 596 5.35 8.32 9.29
C ASN A 596 5.25 9.20 8.05
N GLY A 597 4.72 8.68 6.93
CA GLY A 597 4.60 9.46 5.69
C GLY A 597 5.92 9.62 4.95
N ARG A 598 6.85 8.68 5.13
CA ARG A 598 8.12 8.69 4.40
C ARG A 598 7.88 8.21 2.97
N PRO A 599 8.46 8.85 1.94
CA PRO A 599 8.25 8.48 0.54
C PRO A 599 9.08 7.24 0.14
N THR A 600 9.10 6.21 0.99
CA THR A 600 9.87 4.99 0.78
C THR A 600 9.35 4.23 -0.43
N VAL A 601 10.26 3.69 -1.23
CA VAL A 601 10.00 2.86 -2.42
C VAL A 601 10.71 1.51 -2.24
N MET A 602 10.09 0.43 -2.73
CA MET A 602 10.71 -0.88 -2.75
C MET A 602 11.90 -0.93 -3.71
N ALA A 603 13.03 -1.49 -3.27
CA ALA A 603 14.23 -1.66 -4.09
C ALA A 603 15.01 -2.92 -3.70
N ASN A 604 15.66 -3.55 -4.68
CA ASN A 604 16.66 -4.57 -4.43
C ASN A 604 17.99 -3.89 -4.10
N ILE A 605 18.47 -4.06 -2.87
CA ILE A 605 19.70 -3.43 -2.36
C ILE A 605 20.77 -4.53 -2.18
N ASN A 606 21.56 -4.72 -3.22
CA ASN A 606 22.60 -5.74 -3.28
C ASN A 606 23.93 -5.20 -2.78
N SER A 607 24.60 -5.97 -1.93
CA SER A 607 25.96 -5.71 -1.45
C SER A 607 26.83 -6.89 -1.87
N PHE A 608 27.91 -6.63 -2.62
CA PHE A 608 28.72 -7.70 -3.21
C PHE A 608 29.84 -8.13 -2.27
N SER A 609 30.24 -9.40 -2.36
CA SER A 609 31.42 -9.93 -1.67
C SER A 609 32.70 -9.32 -2.23
N ASP A 610 33.76 -9.31 -1.42
CA ASP A 610 35.08 -8.80 -1.84
C ASP A 610 35.57 -9.49 -3.12
N VAL A 611 36.18 -8.70 -4.00
CA VAL A 611 36.73 -9.12 -5.30
C VAL A 611 38.06 -9.87 -5.17
N TRP A 612 38.60 -10.01 -3.96
CA TRP A 612 39.86 -10.73 -3.70
C TRP A 612 39.92 -12.15 -4.33
N LEU A 613 38.79 -12.86 -4.39
CA LEU A 613 38.69 -14.20 -5.00
C LEU A 613 38.06 -14.22 -6.40
N ASN A 614 37.89 -13.06 -7.03
CA ASN A 614 37.35 -12.97 -8.38
C ASN A 614 38.40 -13.45 -9.42
N PRO A 615 38.02 -14.17 -10.49
CA PRO A 615 38.92 -14.52 -11.59
C PRO A 615 39.66 -13.32 -12.21
N SER A 616 39.07 -12.12 -12.10
CA SER A 616 39.64 -10.85 -12.56
C SER A 616 40.74 -10.30 -11.62
N GLY A 617 41.00 -10.98 -10.49
CA GLY A 617 42.03 -10.62 -9.52
C GLY A 617 41.64 -9.45 -8.60
N PRO A 618 42.55 -9.07 -7.69
CA PRO A 618 42.33 -8.03 -6.67
C PRO A 618 42.20 -6.60 -7.23
N ASP A 619 42.63 -6.38 -8.48
CA ASP A 619 42.55 -5.10 -9.19
C ASP A 619 41.18 -4.87 -9.86
N ALA A 620 40.27 -5.83 -9.76
CA ALA A 620 38.92 -5.69 -10.28
C ALA A 620 38.16 -4.54 -9.60
N LYS A 621 37.36 -3.82 -10.39
CA LYS A 621 36.51 -2.73 -9.91
C LYS A 621 35.59 -3.25 -8.80
N ARG A 622 35.67 -2.67 -7.60
CA ARG A 622 34.86 -3.10 -6.45
C ARG A 622 33.52 -2.39 -6.46
N GLU A 623 32.47 -3.12 -6.85
CA GLU A 623 31.10 -2.66 -6.68
C GLU A 623 30.69 -2.94 -5.23
N LEU A 624 30.45 -1.88 -4.47
CA LEU A 624 30.12 -1.99 -3.04
C LEU A 624 28.62 -2.16 -2.83
N LEU A 625 27.80 -1.46 -3.63
CA LEU A 625 26.35 -1.53 -3.56
C LEU A 625 25.72 -1.27 -4.93
N ARG A 626 24.67 -2.05 -5.24
CA ARG A 626 23.75 -1.80 -6.36
C ARG A 626 22.32 -1.70 -5.84
N LEU A 627 21.64 -0.64 -6.25
CA LEU A 627 20.22 -0.42 -5.98
C LEU A 627 19.43 -0.52 -7.29
N ASP A 628 18.59 -1.54 -7.38
CA ASP A 628 17.65 -1.73 -8.47
C ASP A 628 16.24 -1.45 -7.97
N THR A 629 15.43 -0.73 -8.76
CA THR A 629 14.04 -0.43 -8.41
C THR A 629 13.19 -0.40 -9.67
N GLU A 630 11.88 -0.45 -9.49
CA GLU A 630 10.93 -0.41 -10.59
C GLU A 630 10.90 0.99 -11.23
N ILE A 631 11.13 1.03 -12.54
CA ILE A 631 11.22 2.24 -13.36
C ILE A 631 10.52 2.02 -14.69
N TYR A 632 9.88 3.08 -15.20
CA TYR A 632 9.37 3.14 -16.58
C TYR A 632 10.52 3.56 -17.52
N PRO A 633 11.01 2.67 -18.41
CA PRO A 633 12.24 2.91 -19.17
C PRO A 633 12.14 4.12 -20.13
N GLY A 634 10.98 4.33 -20.75
CA GLY A 634 10.68 5.52 -21.55
C GLY A 634 9.34 6.13 -21.19
N ARG A 635 9.31 7.45 -20.98
CA ARG A 635 8.04 8.19 -20.89
C ARG A 635 7.37 8.21 -22.26
N PHE A 636 6.06 8.02 -22.27
CA PHE A 636 5.22 8.11 -23.46
C PHE A 636 5.40 6.99 -24.51
N LEU A 637 6.06 5.88 -24.15
CA LEU A 637 6.29 4.73 -25.04
C LEU A 637 5.39 3.51 -24.76
N ALA A 638 4.45 3.61 -23.82
CA ALA A 638 3.54 2.52 -23.41
C ALA A 638 4.28 1.21 -23.04
N GLN A 639 5.44 1.34 -22.40
CA GLN A 639 6.29 0.20 -22.03
C GLN A 639 5.94 -0.36 -20.65
N ARG A 640 6.23 -1.65 -20.45
CA ARG A 640 6.10 -2.31 -19.16
C ARG A 640 7.07 -1.67 -18.16
N ALA A 641 6.63 -1.49 -16.91
CA ALA A 641 7.55 -1.17 -15.83
C ALA A 641 8.57 -2.29 -15.62
N GLU A 642 9.84 -1.95 -15.43
CA GLU A 642 10.93 -2.92 -15.28
C GLU A 642 11.82 -2.57 -14.10
N ASN A 643 12.37 -3.59 -13.44
CA ASN A 643 13.42 -3.40 -12.46
C ASN A 643 14.71 -3.00 -13.17
N ARG A 644 15.18 -1.79 -12.90
CA ARG A 644 16.40 -1.22 -13.49
C ARG A 644 17.29 -0.65 -12.40
N THR A 645 18.60 -0.64 -12.65
CA THR A 645 19.59 -0.05 -11.74
C THR A 645 19.43 1.47 -11.69
N LEU A 646 19.31 2.01 -10.47
CA LEU A 646 19.16 3.44 -10.21
C LEU A 646 20.41 4.05 -9.57
N ILE A 647 20.99 3.38 -8.57
CA ILE A 647 22.18 3.87 -7.85
C ILE A 647 23.21 2.75 -7.76
N GLU A 648 24.47 3.07 -8.04
CA GLU A 648 25.62 2.18 -7.77
C GLU A 648 26.65 2.93 -6.91
N ILE A 649 27.23 2.24 -5.94
CA ILE A 649 28.34 2.73 -5.11
C ILE A 649 29.55 1.89 -5.47
N ILE A 650 30.60 2.54 -5.96
CA ILE A 650 31.77 1.85 -6.49
C ILE A 650 33.03 2.48 -5.94
N GLU A 651 33.96 1.65 -5.50
CA GLU A 651 35.33 2.06 -5.23
C GLU A 651 36.07 2.40 -6.54
N GLY A 652 36.77 3.53 -6.59
CA GLY A 652 37.52 3.91 -7.78
C GLY A 652 38.46 5.10 -7.53
N PRO A 653 39.39 5.39 -8.45
CA PRO A 653 40.37 6.46 -8.28
C PRO A 653 39.70 7.85 -8.18
N ASN A 654 40.38 8.77 -7.49
CA ASN A 654 39.94 10.17 -7.39
C ASN A 654 39.89 10.81 -8.78
N GLN A 655 38.81 11.54 -9.05
CA GLN A 655 38.57 12.16 -10.36
C GLN A 655 39.64 13.20 -10.75
N ASP A 656 40.29 13.84 -9.78
CA ASP A 656 41.28 14.89 -10.01
C ASP A 656 42.65 14.36 -10.50
N GLU A 657 43.00 13.10 -10.22
CA GLU A 657 44.33 12.54 -10.51
C GLU A 657 44.58 12.22 -11.99
N ARG A 658 43.53 12.07 -12.81
CA ARG A 658 43.70 11.75 -14.24
C ARG A 658 43.87 12.96 -15.16
N SER A 659 43.74 14.19 -14.65
CA SER A 659 43.67 15.39 -15.50
C SER A 659 44.91 16.28 -15.47
N ASN A 660 45.88 16.10 -14.55
CA ASN A 660 47.09 16.92 -14.55
C ASN A 660 48.31 16.15 -14.01
N GLY A 661 49.29 15.90 -14.89
CA GLY A 661 50.62 15.37 -14.54
C GLY A 661 51.53 16.37 -13.82
N ASN A 662 50.98 17.16 -12.89
CA ASN A 662 51.77 18.03 -12.01
C ASN A 662 51.24 17.92 -10.59
N ILE A 663 52.00 17.20 -9.76
CA ILE A 663 51.76 17.04 -8.33
C ILE A 663 51.92 18.42 -7.67
N ARG A 664 50.80 19.06 -7.32
CA ARG A 664 50.75 19.96 -6.17
C ARG A 664 50.08 19.21 -5.04
N ALA A 665 50.76 19.16 -3.89
CA ALA A 665 50.19 18.69 -2.64
C ALA A 665 48.83 19.37 -2.37
N PRO A 666 47.86 18.66 -1.76
CA PRO A 666 46.56 19.22 -1.47
C PRO A 666 46.74 20.48 -0.61
N SER A 667 46.35 21.63 -1.16
CA SER A 667 46.25 22.86 -0.39
C SER A 667 45.17 22.65 0.66
N THR A 668 45.56 22.73 1.94
CA THR A 668 44.68 22.76 3.12
C THR A 668 43.93 24.09 3.22
N ASP A 669 43.39 24.58 2.10
CA ASP A 669 42.60 25.81 2.04
C ASP A 669 41.11 25.44 1.95
N THR A 670 40.58 24.88 3.04
CA THR A 670 39.14 24.71 3.24
C THR A 670 38.56 26.02 3.78
N GLY A 671 38.54 27.05 2.92
CA GLY A 671 37.77 28.29 3.12
C GLY A 671 36.31 28.18 2.65
N GLY A 672 35.88 27.00 2.17
CA GLY A 672 34.50 26.71 1.75
C GLY A 672 33.80 25.78 2.75
N ASP A 673 32.49 25.95 2.90
CA ASP A 673 31.59 25.23 3.83
C ASP A 673 32.01 23.77 4.04
N GLN A 674 32.42 23.42 5.26
CA GLN A 674 32.69 22.04 5.64
C GLN A 674 31.38 21.22 5.63
N PRO A 675 31.40 19.93 5.24
CA PRO A 675 30.20 19.11 5.23
C PRO A 675 29.62 18.99 6.64
N VAL A 676 28.39 19.47 6.81
CA VAL A 676 27.54 19.45 8.02
C VAL A 676 27.58 18.11 8.77
N ALA A 677 27.75 16.98 8.08
CA ALA A 677 27.84 15.68 8.72
C ALA A 677 29.00 15.58 9.74
N SER A 678 30.14 16.24 9.47
CA SER A 678 31.26 16.32 10.41
C SER A 678 30.93 17.11 11.69
N GLU A 679 30.07 18.13 11.59
CA GLU A 679 29.62 18.95 12.71
C GLU A 679 28.56 18.23 13.57
N ILE A 680 27.68 17.45 12.92
CA ILE A 680 26.63 16.65 13.59
C ILE A 680 27.24 15.53 14.45
N LEU A 681 28.36 14.92 14.02
CA LEU A 681 28.98 13.77 14.68
C LEU A 681 29.72 14.08 15.99
N ASN A 682 30.01 15.35 16.28
CA ASN A 682 30.86 15.72 17.41
C ASN A 682 30.15 15.70 18.78
N LYS A 683 28.84 15.40 18.85
CA LYS A 683 28.08 15.28 20.11
C LYS A 683 26.98 14.21 19.99
N PRO A 684 26.63 13.47 21.06
CA PRO A 684 25.38 12.71 21.12
C PRO A 684 24.23 13.69 20.89
N GLN A 685 23.48 13.53 19.79
CA GLN A 685 22.43 14.44 19.38
C GLN A 685 21.18 13.69 18.93
N THR A 686 20.03 14.30 19.21
CA THR A 686 18.76 13.94 18.60
C THR A 686 18.69 14.54 17.20
N ILE A 687 18.60 13.69 16.18
CA ILE A 687 18.46 14.09 14.79
C ILE A 687 16.97 14.18 14.46
N ASN A 688 16.53 15.33 13.96
CA ASN A 688 15.14 15.55 13.52
C ASN A 688 15.01 15.16 12.04
N PHE A 689 14.04 14.32 11.73
CA PHE A 689 13.65 13.98 10.37
C PHE A 689 12.25 14.49 10.09
N VAL A 690 12.13 15.36 9.09
CA VAL A 690 10.86 15.98 8.72
C VAL A 690 10.30 15.29 7.48
N HIS A 691 9.05 14.85 7.59
CA HIS A 691 8.36 14.06 6.58
C HIS A 691 6.98 14.64 6.27
N LEU A 692 6.56 14.53 5.01
CA LEU A 692 5.24 14.93 4.58
C LEU A 692 4.38 13.69 4.39
N LYS A 693 3.54 13.39 5.39
CA LYS A 693 2.56 12.32 5.30
C LYS A 693 1.40 12.77 4.44
N GLN A 694 1.14 12.07 3.34
CA GLN A 694 0.06 12.41 2.41
C GLN A 694 -0.66 11.13 2.01
N HIS A 695 -1.99 11.18 1.96
CA HIS A 695 -2.79 10.09 1.43
C HIS A 695 -3.78 10.62 0.42
N ARG A 696 -3.75 10.00 -0.76
CA ARG A 696 -4.56 10.37 -1.92
C ARG A 696 -6.04 10.17 -1.67
N ASP A 697 -6.86 10.98 -2.31
CA ASP A 697 -8.29 10.77 -2.33
C ASP A 697 -8.66 9.61 -3.27
N ALA A 698 -9.62 8.78 -2.87
CA ALA A 698 -10.01 7.63 -3.69
C ALA A 698 -10.79 8.04 -4.96
N HIS A 699 -11.44 9.20 -4.94
CA HIS A 699 -12.22 9.72 -6.06
C HIS A 699 -11.36 10.49 -7.04
N GLU A 700 -10.48 11.36 -6.54
CA GLU A 700 -9.53 12.13 -7.35
C GLU A 700 -8.10 11.85 -6.86
N VAL A 701 -7.37 10.96 -7.54
CA VAL A 701 -6.07 10.45 -7.07
C VAL A 701 -4.99 11.54 -6.99
N LYS A 702 -5.16 12.64 -7.73
CA LYS A 702 -4.32 13.85 -7.64
C LYS A 702 -4.54 14.66 -6.37
N ASP A 703 -5.71 14.55 -5.76
CA ASP A 703 -6.09 15.26 -4.55
C ASP A 703 -5.76 14.43 -3.31
N LEU A 704 -5.72 15.08 -2.15
CA LEU A 704 -5.47 14.42 -0.86
C LEU A 704 -6.73 14.33 0.00
N CYS A 705 -6.94 13.18 0.63
CA CYS A 705 -7.92 13.05 1.72
C CYS A 705 -7.31 13.40 3.09
N TYR A 706 -6.01 13.18 3.25
CA TYR A 706 -5.27 13.48 4.49
C TYR A 706 -3.86 14.00 4.16
N GLN A 707 -3.40 14.97 4.92
CA GLN A 707 -2.03 15.44 4.87
C GLN A 707 -1.53 15.89 6.24
N ALA A 708 -0.30 15.55 6.60
CA ALA A 708 0.35 15.99 7.82
C ALA A 708 1.86 16.19 7.64
N LEU A 709 2.41 17.16 8.37
CA LEU A 709 3.83 17.29 8.57
C LEU A 709 4.21 16.53 9.85
N VAL A 710 5.05 15.51 9.71
CA VAL A 710 5.47 14.63 10.80
C VAL A 710 6.96 14.87 11.07
N ASN A 711 7.30 15.04 12.34
CA ASN A 711 8.68 15.09 12.81
C ASN A 711 9.00 13.78 13.54
N SER A 712 9.87 12.96 12.96
CA SER A 712 10.45 11.78 13.62
C SER A 712 11.79 12.17 14.23
N LYS A 713 12.13 11.62 15.39
CA LYS A 713 13.43 11.85 16.03
C LYS A 713 14.22 10.55 16.03
N ARG A 714 15.53 10.63 15.83
CA ARG A 714 16.45 9.52 16.11
C ARG A 714 17.47 9.98 17.13
N ASN A 715 17.51 9.29 18.26
CA ASN A 715 18.50 9.50 19.31
C ASN A 715 19.62 8.50 19.11
N ILE A 716 20.83 8.96 18.84
CA ILE A 716 22.01 8.09 18.88
C ILE A 716 22.34 7.88 20.35
N THR A 717 22.02 6.69 20.86
CA THR A 717 22.23 6.33 22.27
C THR A 717 23.68 5.90 22.51
N GLN A 718 24.31 5.25 21.52
CA GLN A 718 25.70 4.81 21.61
C GLN A 718 26.37 4.85 20.23
N ILE A 719 27.64 5.28 20.19
CA ILE A 719 28.51 5.19 19.02
C ILE A 719 29.57 4.13 19.32
N HIS A 720 29.52 3.02 18.60
CA HIS A 720 30.49 1.91 18.75
C HIS A 720 31.72 2.12 17.87
N THR A 721 31.53 2.68 16.68
CA THR A 721 32.60 2.97 15.74
C THR A 721 32.22 4.17 14.88
N LEU A 722 33.19 5.02 14.59
CA LEU A 722 33.07 6.11 13.63
C LEU A 722 34.41 6.21 12.89
N THR A 723 34.41 6.05 11.58
CA THR A 723 35.66 6.02 10.81
C THR A 723 35.47 6.59 9.40
N PRO A 724 36.38 7.45 8.91
CA PRO A 724 36.39 7.87 7.51
C PRO A 724 36.61 6.70 6.56
N ILE A 725 35.93 6.70 5.41
CA ILE A 725 36.18 5.76 4.32
C ILE A 725 37.38 6.27 3.54
N LYS A 726 38.51 5.56 3.64
CA LYS A 726 39.80 6.01 3.09
C LYS A 726 39.87 5.94 1.57
N ASN A 727 39.25 4.93 0.97
CA ASN A 727 39.32 4.70 -0.46
C ASN A 727 38.33 5.65 -1.17
N PRO A 728 38.69 6.24 -2.32
CA PRO A 728 37.78 7.13 -3.00
C PRO A 728 36.56 6.37 -3.55
N ILE A 729 35.38 6.96 -3.35
CA ILE A 729 34.09 6.36 -3.71
C ILE A 729 33.42 7.17 -4.80
N ASN A 730 33.02 6.50 -5.87
CA ASN A 730 32.21 7.03 -6.95
C ASN A 730 30.76 6.56 -6.79
N ILE A 731 29.82 7.50 -6.80
CA ILE A 731 28.38 7.27 -6.79
C ILE A 731 27.86 7.44 -8.21
N ARG A 732 27.30 6.39 -8.81
CA ARG A 732 26.65 6.44 -10.12
C ARG A 732 25.14 6.56 -9.92
N ILE A 733 24.53 7.59 -10.49
CA ILE A 733 23.09 7.78 -10.50
C ILE A 733 22.62 7.67 -11.96
N HIS A 734 21.78 6.69 -12.23
CA HIS A 734 21.20 6.48 -13.56
C HIS A 734 20.06 7.47 -13.79
N ARG A 735 20.08 8.16 -14.94
CA ARG A 735 19.08 9.17 -15.26
C ARG A 735 17.86 8.52 -15.89
N TYR A 736 16.76 8.53 -15.15
CA TYR A 736 15.45 8.17 -15.67
C TYR A 736 14.50 9.34 -15.58
N PRO A 737 13.63 9.56 -16.57
CA PRO A 737 12.67 10.65 -16.53
C PRO A 737 11.79 10.61 -15.27
N GLY A 738 11.38 9.43 -14.81
CA GLY A 738 10.56 9.29 -13.58
C GLY A 738 11.30 9.58 -12.27
N ARG A 739 12.64 9.64 -12.27
CA ARG A 739 13.46 9.83 -11.06
C ARG A 739 14.69 10.69 -11.32
N PRO A 740 14.56 11.99 -11.67
CA PRO A 740 15.70 12.84 -12.01
C PRO A 740 16.41 13.40 -10.76
N ILE A 741 16.91 12.52 -9.88
CA ILE A 741 17.47 12.87 -8.55
C ILE A 741 18.55 13.95 -8.65
N ALA A 742 19.55 13.75 -9.51
CA ALA A 742 20.69 14.66 -9.65
C ALA A 742 20.28 16.04 -10.16
N GLU A 743 19.38 16.10 -11.13
CA GLU A 743 18.88 17.36 -11.72
C GLU A 743 18.01 18.15 -10.75
N LEU A 744 17.13 17.45 -10.01
CA LEU A 744 16.22 18.04 -9.03
C LEU A 744 16.95 18.65 -7.84
N LEU A 745 17.97 17.95 -7.34
CA LEU A 745 18.77 18.40 -6.19
C LEU A 745 19.95 19.27 -6.62
N GLY A 746 20.18 19.41 -7.94
CA GLY A 746 21.24 20.22 -8.51
C GLY A 746 22.65 19.72 -8.16
N LEU A 747 22.94 18.42 -8.22
CA LEU A 747 24.25 17.87 -7.84
C LEU A 747 25.41 18.29 -8.79
N LYS A 748 26.61 18.57 -8.25
CA LYS A 748 27.84 18.96 -8.98
C LYS A 748 28.65 17.76 -9.47
N GLY A 749 29.34 17.91 -10.60
CA GLY A 749 30.51 17.07 -10.92
C GLY A 749 30.23 15.69 -11.54
N GLY A 750 28.99 15.43 -11.98
CA GLY A 750 28.63 14.20 -12.67
C GLY A 750 29.29 14.07 -14.04
N ARG A 751 30.31 13.21 -14.22
CA ARG A 751 30.72 12.80 -15.58
C ARG A 751 29.56 12.03 -16.20
N LYS A 752 29.13 12.44 -17.40
CA LYS A 752 28.13 11.70 -18.18
C LYS A 752 28.81 10.54 -18.89
N ASP A 753 28.49 9.33 -18.47
CA ASP A 753 28.81 8.12 -19.22
C ASP A 753 27.59 7.77 -20.07
N SER A 754 27.77 7.78 -21.39
CA SER A 754 26.72 7.54 -22.40
C SER A 754 26.92 6.21 -23.14
N THR A 755 27.72 5.30 -22.56
CA THR A 755 28.09 4.02 -23.19
C THR A 755 26.98 2.95 -23.15
N GLY A 756 25.80 3.25 -22.59
CA GLY A 756 24.61 2.39 -22.59
C GLY A 756 23.33 3.14 -23.00
N GLU A 757 22.19 2.45 -23.05
CA GLU A 757 20.88 3.02 -23.45
C GLU A 757 20.44 4.23 -22.61
N ASN A 758 20.92 4.36 -21.36
CA ASN A 758 20.57 5.45 -20.44
C ASN A 758 21.82 6.21 -19.98
N ALA A 759 21.70 7.54 -19.86
CA ALA A 759 22.77 8.39 -19.36
C ALA A 759 23.02 8.14 -17.86
N VAL A 760 24.27 7.91 -17.49
CA VAL A 760 24.69 7.74 -16.09
C VAL A 760 25.53 8.94 -15.66
N GLU A 761 25.21 9.50 -14.50
CA GLU A 761 25.98 10.59 -13.89
C GLU A 761 26.84 10.06 -12.73
N ILE A 762 28.14 10.35 -12.78
CA ILE A 762 29.12 9.80 -11.83
C ILE A 762 29.66 10.90 -10.91
N PHE A 763 29.37 10.81 -9.62
CA PHE A 763 29.73 11.77 -8.59
C PHE A 763 30.85 11.21 -7.69
N GLN A 764 31.86 12.03 -7.37
CA GLN A 764 32.84 11.68 -6.36
C GLN A 764 32.31 12.04 -4.97
N ALA A 765 32.25 11.06 -4.06
CA ALA A 765 31.85 11.32 -2.68
C ALA A 765 32.89 12.19 -1.97
N LYS A 766 32.41 13.22 -1.26
CA LYS A 766 33.23 14.11 -0.41
C LYS A 766 33.12 13.67 1.04
N ASP A 767 34.28 13.57 1.69
CA ASP A 767 34.46 13.16 3.10
C ASP A 767 33.56 11.99 3.54
N PRO A 768 33.55 10.87 2.79
CA PRO A 768 32.70 9.74 3.15
C PRO A 768 33.16 9.12 4.46
N PHE A 769 32.21 8.73 5.30
CA PHE A 769 32.48 8.03 6.56
C PHE A 769 31.42 6.98 6.81
N TRP A 770 31.71 6.08 7.74
CA TRP A 770 30.73 5.17 8.27
C TRP A 770 30.77 5.17 9.79
N MET A 771 29.64 4.81 10.39
CA MET A 771 29.51 4.64 11.82
C MET A 771 28.68 3.41 12.14
N ARG A 772 29.01 2.77 13.27
CA ARG A 772 28.18 1.74 13.88
C ARG A 772 27.62 2.29 15.18
N VAL A 773 26.30 2.34 15.26
CA VAL A 773 25.59 3.07 16.31
C VAL A 773 24.39 2.28 16.83
N SER A 774 24.02 2.56 18.08
CA SER A 774 22.71 2.21 18.63
C SER A 774 21.81 3.43 18.52
N VAL A 775 20.58 3.22 18.05
CA VAL A 775 19.62 4.28 17.76
C VAL A 775 18.28 3.96 18.40
N GLU A 776 17.71 4.94 19.08
CA GLU A 776 16.31 4.93 19.52
C GLU A 776 15.52 5.85 18.59
N GLU A 777 14.40 5.36 18.06
CA GLU A 777 13.46 6.13 17.25
C GLU A 777 12.11 6.21 18.00
N PRO A 778 11.87 7.27 18.79
CA PRO A 778 10.57 7.49 19.41
C PRO A 778 9.47 7.68 18.36
N LEU A 779 8.22 7.64 18.83
CA LEU A 779 7.04 7.91 18.01
C LEU A 779 7.13 9.27 17.29
N GLY A 780 6.62 9.31 16.06
CA GLY A 780 6.58 10.53 15.27
C GLY A 780 5.62 11.55 15.87
N GLU A 781 5.98 12.83 15.83
CA GLU A 781 5.14 13.93 16.30
C GLU A 781 4.47 14.64 15.11
N ILE A 782 3.15 14.81 15.17
CA ILE A 782 2.42 15.59 14.17
C ILE A 782 2.61 17.07 14.50
N VAL A 783 3.23 17.82 13.59
CA VAL A 783 3.44 19.27 13.71
C VAL A 783 2.17 20.04 13.31
N CYS A 784 1.63 19.67 12.15
CA CYS A 784 0.37 20.17 11.64
C CYS A 784 -0.26 19.13 10.72
N TYR A 785 -1.58 19.16 10.59
CA TYR A 785 -2.31 18.30 9.65
C TYR A 785 -3.50 19.03 9.05
N ARG A 786 -4.02 18.51 7.94
CA ARG A 786 -5.27 18.93 7.31
C ARG A 786 -5.98 17.74 6.68
N LEU A 787 -7.27 17.92 6.44
CA LEU A 787 -8.18 16.90 5.93
C LEU A 787 -8.91 17.45 4.73
N ASN A 788 -8.96 16.71 3.64
CA ASN A 788 -9.64 17.16 2.42
C ASN A 788 -9.27 18.62 2.08
N ASN A 789 -10.28 19.50 1.97
CA ASN A 789 -10.12 20.93 1.72
C ASN A 789 -10.18 21.81 2.99
N GLN A 790 -10.02 21.22 4.17
CA GLN A 790 -10.04 21.96 5.43
C GLN A 790 -8.73 22.74 5.66
N PRO A 791 -8.78 23.84 6.44
CA PRO A 791 -7.58 24.55 6.87
C PRO A 791 -6.64 23.65 7.68
N TRP A 792 -5.36 24.02 7.73
CA TRP A 792 -4.39 23.37 8.60
C TRP A 792 -4.76 23.54 10.08
N VAL A 793 -4.73 22.41 10.79
CA VAL A 793 -4.74 22.32 12.25
C VAL A 793 -3.29 22.26 12.71
N VAL A 794 -2.95 23.11 13.65
CA VAL A 794 -1.57 23.36 14.06
C VAL A 794 -1.39 23.10 15.55
N PHE A 795 -0.34 22.35 15.89
CA PHE A 795 0.03 22.07 17.27
C PHE A 795 1.23 22.92 17.69
N GLU A 796 0.99 23.99 18.46
CA GLU A 796 2.06 24.92 18.88
C GLU A 796 3.18 24.25 19.69
N GLU A 797 2.88 23.14 20.37
CA GLU A 797 3.80 22.42 21.26
C GLU A 797 4.68 21.40 20.55
N ALA A 798 4.38 21.07 19.28
CA ALA A 798 5.07 20.04 18.49
C ALA A 798 6.27 20.58 17.68
N VAL A 799 6.49 21.90 17.68
CA VAL A 799 7.69 22.48 17.05
C VAL A 799 8.85 22.40 18.06
N PRO A 800 9.90 21.62 17.78
CA PRO A 800 11.08 21.57 18.64
C PRO A 800 11.80 22.92 18.60
N TYR A 801 12.14 23.47 19.76
CA TYR A 801 12.97 24.67 19.88
C TYR A 801 14.35 24.26 20.38
N MET A 802 15.41 24.81 19.77
CA MET A 802 16.81 24.60 20.16
C MET A 802 17.11 24.86 21.65
N ASN A 803 16.26 25.60 22.36
CA ASN A 803 16.38 25.85 23.79
C ASN A 803 15.03 25.71 24.51
N GLU A 804 14.85 24.65 25.31
CA GLU A 804 13.69 24.47 26.21
C GLU A 804 13.49 25.66 27.17
N LYS A 805 14.58 26.36 27.51
CA LYS A 805 14.55 27.61 28.29
C LYS A 805 13.74 28.73 27.63
N GLN A 806 13.77 28.85 26.29
CA GLN A 806 13.00 29.87 25.56
C GLN A 806 11.48 29.59 25.58
N ARG A 807 11.08 28.31 25.62
CA ARG A 807 9.66 27.92 25.80
C ARG A 807 9.15 28.31 27.20
N LYS A 808 9.99 28.15 28.24
CA LYS A 808 9.65 28.53 29.63
C LYS A 808 9.59 30.06 29.81
N THR A 809 10.48 30.84 29.20
CA THR A 809 10.44 32.33 29.27
C THR A 809 9.27 32.94 28.50
N LYS A 810 8.89 32.42 27.32
CA LYS A 810 7.67 32.88 26.60
C LYS A 810 6.38 32.55 27.38
N LYS A 811 6.28 31.41 28.08
CA LYS A 811 5.15 31.11 28.99
C LYS A 811 5.13 32.03 30.22
N ALA A 812 6.28 32.44 30.74
CA ALA A 812 6.38 33.37 31.87
C ALA A 812 5.99 34.81 31.50
N HIS A 813 6.33 35.28 30.29
CA HIS A 813 5.93 36.63 29.82
C HIS A 813 4.43 36.76 29.55
N ARG A 814 3.73 35.69 29.17
CA ARG A 814 2.26 35.68 28.99
C ARG A 814 1.46 35.68 30.30
N LYS A 815 2.10 35.46 31.45
CA LYS A 815 1.46 35.43 32.79
C LYS A 815 1.67 36.72 33.60
N ARG A 816 2.07 37.84 33.00
CA ARG A 816 1.98 39.14 33.69
C ARG A 816 0.53 39.65 33.63
N PRO A 817 -0.15 39.87 34.77
CA PRO A 817 -1.45 40.52 34.75
C PRO A 817 -1.28 41.97 34.31
N LYS A 818 -2.14 42.44 33.40
CA LYS A 818 -2.33 43.88 33.18
C LYS A 818 -2.80 44.48 34.51
N LYS A 819 -1.95 45.27 35.16
CA LYS A 819 -2.34 46.30 36.12
C LYS A 819 -2.20 47.64 35.39
N GLY A 820 -3.24 48.46 35.46
CA GLY A 820 -3.43 49.70 34.73
C GLY A 820 -4.86 49.74 34.25
#